data_AF-A0A6N3I0K9-F1
#
_entry.id   AF-A0A6N3I0K9-F1
#
_cell.length_a   1.000
_cell.length_b   1.000
_cell.length_c   1.000
_cell.angle_alpha   90.00
_cell.angle_beta   90.00
_cell.angle_gamma   90.00
#
_symmetry.space_group_name_H-M   'P 1'
#
loop_
_entity.id
_entity.type
_entity.pdbx_description
1 polymer ?
#
loop_
_entity_poly.entity_id
_entity_poly.type
_entity_poly.pdbx_seq_one_letter_code
_entity_poly.pdbx_strand_id
1 'polypeptide(L)'
;MDIIHESGKAYDLGDIQLTLSRMNPFFNDYGEQSLPVTLPPTDKNRELLIYPDNMAGISKASQRINAMIQHGVFSIPCRQAILSANRKSGIETSFYLNTGAFYEKIKDVPLSTVFEDKVLKFASVSKAISFCRNLFITHDDRFALFPAILESGSLNATGDPGPDGYPRLYNDVERTEVVDEKTIRLAPGFYISPFIRGLHLLEEIFAYLGYTLEDSFFSRTTPFKDMVFLNNTIDTIVKGEIRYSQIVPDCMIKTILDVYRYKFCCEFIPDETRKTIRIVLFDENLNETPSCDLTDCVAGKYTVNHPSSFKQLKLTCDRLTPPEEKQDSERPMPTTGRATGNENEEFSTLVDLLKKYPDVEYNQISGEFVRRGYKGITPVTQRIGLVTMDYYAGGTLETESKESPDVLPAMVYTPTFGSGGAGAIPHLGIYIGTGRSLNSSIIMDSVNDSTSEVAGEAEDNEELKPMPAFVFHAGKLDYGTILNHDAEGNKLWNYTLAYHGPDGLFERFWRNYDSLLRNSLLEIKASMLLSDIQKVSLSEYRKVTIEGQELLPSTIQYSPGSREPLESTFLTTRLYEPVSTAMTETERFASHVSKYKWKVNYSRSNASDSVKRRWVFKEEPVTIYYAPPSAYQYVQGGKYHQATYPVQFYSRGSASGPTDPEDGTLTVWLEPVTR
;
A
#
# COMPACT_ATOMS: atom_id res chain seq x y z
N MET A 1 -10.54 -30.06 34.74
CA MET A 1 -10.62 -29.28 33.50
C MET A 1 -11.33 -30.17 32.51
N ASP A 2 -12.24 -29.63 31.72
CA ASP A 2 -12.96 -30.38 30.70
C ASP A 2 -12.70 -29.72 29.34
N ILE A 3 -12.58 -30.53 28.29
CA ILE A 3 -12.56 -30.06 26.90
C ILE A 3 -13.79 -30.65 26.23
N ILE A 4 -14.71 -29.77 25.83
CA ILE A 4 -16.01 -30.14 25.30
C ILE A 4 -15.96 -30.02 23.78
N HIS A 5 -16.18 -31.14 23.08
CA HIS A 5 -16.31 -31.19 21.62
C HIS A 5 -17.59 -30.46 21.16
N GLU A 6 -17.64 -29.95 19.93
CA GLU A 6 -18.84 -29.28 19.38
C GLU A 6 -20.13 -30.09 19.45
N SER A 7 -20.04 -31.43 19.54
CA SER A 7 -21.19 -32.30 19.83
C SER A 7 -21.80 -32.14 21.24
N GLY A 8 -21.20 -31.35 22.13
CA GLY A 8 -21.56 -31.21 23.54
C GLY A 8 -20.99 -32.28 24.47
N LYS A 9 -20.26 -33.28 23.95
CA LYS A 9 -19.60 -34.33 24.74
C LYS A 9 -18.18 -33.93 25.12
N ALA A 10 -17.79 -34.16 26.38
CA ALA A 10 -16.42 -33.94 26.86
C ALA A 10 -15.47 -35.05 26.42
N TYR A 11 -14.24 -34.72 26.05
CA TYR A 11 -13.17 -35.70 25.84
C TYR A 11 -12.76 -36.39 27.14
N ASP A 12 -12.27 -37.62 27.04
CA ASP A 12 -11.58 -38.28 28.13
C ASP A 12 -10.15 -37.75 28.18
N LEU A 13 -9.77 -37.02 29.24
CA LEU A 13 -8.46 -36.33 29.30
C LEU A 13 -7.38 -37.11 30.07
N GLY A 14 -7.74 -38.02 30.96
CA GLY A 14 -6.77 -38.63 31.87
C GLY A 14 -6.04 -37.58 32.72
N ASP A 15 -4.71 -37.67 32.80
CA ASP A 15 -3.85 -36.76 33.57
C ASP A 15 -3.34 -35.55 32.75
N ILE A 16 -3.94 -35.26 31.60
CA ILE A 16 -3.51 -34.18 30.73
C ILE A 16 -3.64 -32.81 31.44
N GLN A 17 -2.55 -32.05 31.42
CA GLN A 17 -2.55 -30.62 31.70
C GLN A 17 -2.26 -29.86 30.41
N LEU A 18 -3.08 -28.84 30.14
CA LEU A 18 -2.85 -27.94 29.02
C LEU A 18 -1.95 -26.78 29.45
N THR A 19 -0.88 -26.55 28.70
CA THR A 19 -0.11 -25.31 28.76
C THR A 19 -0.46 -24.48 27.53
N LEU A 20 -0.98 -23.28 27.77
CA LEU A 20 -1.36 -22.30 26.76
C LEU A 20 -0.32 -21.19 26.70
N SER A 21 -0.08 -20.72 25.48
CA SER A 21 0.82 -19.61 25.18
C SER A 21 0.03 -18.55 24.44
N ARG A 22 -0.21 -17.42 25.10
CA ARG A 22 -0.85 -16.23 24.54
C ARG A 22 0.23 -15.28 24.04
N MET A 23 0.29 -15.06 22.74
CA MET A 23 1.37 -14.31 22.09
C MET A 23 0.88 -12.95 21.60
N ASN A 24 1.71 -11.91 21.76
CA ASN A 24 1.41 -10.56 21.31
C ASN A 24 1.51 -10.48 19.78
N PRO A 25 0.43 -10.09 19.06
CA PRO A 25 0.40 -10.07 17.61
C PRO A 25 1.36 -9.04 16.98
N PHE A 26 1.76 -7.98 17.70
CA PHE A 26 2.74 -7.01 17.17
C PHE A 26 4.15 -7.58 17.06
N PHE A 27 4.46 -8.64 17.82
CA PHE A 27 5.81 -9.20 17.94
C PHE A 27 5.90 -10.68 17.53
N ASN A 28 4.76 -11.33 17.26
CA ASN A 28 4.68 -12.77 16.97
C ASN A 28 3.68 -13.08 15.85
N ASP A 29 4.05 -14.01 14.98
CA ASP A 29 3.21 -14.45 13.85
C ASP A 29 2.11 -15.45 14.26
N TYR A 30 2.16 -15.94 15.50
CA TYR A 30 1.21 -16.90 16.04
C TYR A 30 0.34 -16.22 17.08
N GLY A 31 -0.94 -16.59 17.11
CA GLY A 31 -1.85 -16.20 18.17
C GLY A 31 -1.85 -17.20 19.32
N GLU A 32 -2.82 -17.07 20.21
CA GLU A 32 -2.94 -17.91 21.39
C GLU A 32 -3.22 -19.39 21.06
N GLN A 33 -2.38 -20.27 21.59
CA GLN A 33 -2.46 -21.71 21.30
C GLN A 33 -1.90 -22.58 22.44
N SER A 34 -2.28 -23.85 22.47
CA SER A 34 -1.66 -24.85 23.33
C SER A 34 -0.34 -25.35 22.76
N LEU A 35 0.53 -25.82 23.65
CA LEU A 35 1.53 -26.81 23.23
C LEU A 35 0.80 -28.08 22.72
N PRO A 36 1.38 -28.82 21.77
CA PRO A 36 0.83 -30.10 21.34
C PRO A 36 0.56 -31.02 22.53
N VAL A 37 -0.61 -31.64 22.54
CA VAL A 37 -1.06 -32.52 23.61
C VAL A 37 -1.65 -33.79 23.03
N THR A 38 -1.50 -34.90 23.75
CA THR A 38 -1.94 -36.21 23.26
C THR A 38 -3.19 -36.67 23.99
N LEU A 39 -4.34 -36.60 23.35
CA LEU A 39 -5.58 -37.16 23.87
C LEU A 39 -5.46 -38.70 23.96
N PRO A 40 -5.93 -39.35 25.04
CA PRO A 40 -5.88 -40.79 25.18
C PRO A 40 -6.69 -41.49 24.06
N PRO A 41 -6.25 -42.67 23.58
CA PRO A 41 -6.90 -43.39 22.48
C PRO A 41 -8.17 -44.15 22.95
N THR A 42 -9.02 -43.52 23.76
CA THR A 42 -10.30 -44.12 24.18
C THR A 42 -11.24 -44.23 22.99
N ASP A 43 -12.12 -45.24 22.98
CA ASP A 43 -13.10 -45.38 21.90
C ASP A 43 -13.99 -44.14 21.76
N LYS A 44 -14.27 -43.45 22.87
CA LYS A 44 -15.01 -42.19 22.88
C LYS A 44 -14.26 -41.05 22.20
N ASN A 45 -12.99 -40.81 22.53
CA ASN A 45 -12.19 -39.76 21.88
C ASN A 45 -12.02 -40.04 20.38
N ARG A 46 -11.78 -41.31 20.04
CA ARG A 46 -11.66 -41.74 18.65
C ARG A 46 -12.98 -41.54 17.90
N GLU A 47 -14.11 -41.94 18.46
CA GLU A 47 -15.43 -41.74 17.84
C GLU A 47 -15.74 -40.25 17.63
N LEU A 48 -15.50 -39.41 18.64
CA LEU A 48 -15.72 -37.96 18.55
C LEU A 48 -14.91 -37.33 17.42
N LEU A 49 -13.68 -37.82 17.19
CA LEU A 49 -12.77 -37.35 16.16
C LEU A 49 -12.89 -38.14 14.84
N ILE A 50 -13.94 -38.96 14.70
CA ILE A 50 -14.24 -39.75 13.48
C ILE A 50 -13.10 -40.73 13.13
N TYR A 51 -12.56 -41.38 14.16
CA TYR A 51 -11.51 -42.39 14.10
C TYR A 51 -10.29 -41.94 13.27
N PRO A 52 -9.56 -40.90 13.71
CA PRO A 52 -8.48 -40.30 12.92
C PRO A 52 -7.29 -41.26 12.69
N ASP A 53 -7.19 -42.33 13.49
CA ASP A 53 -6.20 -43.40 13.35
C ASP A 53 -6.57 -44.47 12.31
N ASN A 54 -7.79 -44.43 11.75
CA ASN A 54 -8.30 -45.46 10.86
C ASN A 54 -7.78 -45.30 9.42
N MET A 55 -6.83 -46.15 9.04
CA MET A 55 -6.28 -46.20 7.68
C MET A 55 -7.30 -46.55 6.59
N ALA A 56 -8.40 -47.23 6.94
CA ALA A 56 -9.47 -47.58 6.01
C ALA A 56 -10.57 -46.49 5.94
N GLY A 57 -10.39 -45.36 6.64
CA GLY A 57 -11.31 -44.24 6.59
C GLY A 57 -11.35 -43.63 5.19
N ILE A 58 -12.55 -43.48 4.63
CA ILE A 58 -12.77 -42.84 3.32
C ILE A 58 -13.10 -41.34 3.45
N SER A 59 -13.42 -40.88 4.66
CA SER A 59 -13.70 -39.49 4.96
C SER A 59 -12.41 -38.77 5.34
N LYS A 60 -12.17 -37.59 4.77
CA LYS A 60 -11.13 -36.69 5.28
C LYS A 60 -11.54 -36.29 6.71
N ALA A 61 -10.66 -36.54 7.68
CA ALA A 61 -10.89 -36.05 9.04
C ALA A 61 -11.03 -34.51 8.98
N SER A 62 -12.01 -33.96 9.70
CA SER A 62 -12.09 -32.51 9.84
C SER A 62 -10.80 -32.05 10.50
N GLN A 63 -9.98 -31.28 9.78
CA GLN A 63 -8.72 -30.78 10.32
C GLN A 63 -8.94 -29.70 11.39
N ARG A 64 -10.17 -29.19 11.52
CA ARG A 64 -10.50 -28.02 12.30
C ARG A 64 -11.85 -28.25 12.99
N ILE A 65 -11.81 -28.47 14.29
CA ILE A 65 -12.97 -28.89 15.10
C ILE A 65 -13.24 -27.83 16.16
N ASN A 66 -14.48 -27.40 16.34
CA ASN A 66 -14.78 -26.47 17.42
C ASN A 66 -14.83 -27.21 18.76
N ALA A 67 -14.27 -26.58 19.79
CA ALA A 67 -14.28 -27.10 21.14
C ALA A 67 -14.40 -25.96 22.17
N MET A 68 -14.57 -26.32 23.43
CA MET A 68 -14.57 -25.37 24.55
C MET A 68 -13.72 -25.93 25.68
N ILE A 69 -12.79 -25.13 26.19
CA ILE A 69 -11.97 -25.47 27.35
C ILE A 69 -12.63 -24.85 28.58
N GLN A 70 -12.98 -25.69 29.57
CA GLN A 70 -13.67 -25.28 30.78
C GLN A 70 -12.92 -25.71 32.05
N HIS A 71 -12.77 -24.78 32.98
CA HIS A 71 -12.34 -25.04 34.35
C HIS A 71 -12.75 -23.90 35.30
N GLY A 72 -13.73 -24.14 36.16
CA GLY A 72 -14.22 -23.11 37.09
C GLY A 72 -14.75 -21.89 36.34
N VAL A 73 -14.16 -20.72 36.56
CA VAL A 73 -14.49 -19.47 35.85
C VAL A 73 -13.85 -19.36 34.46
N PHE A 74 -12.87 -20.21 34.16
CA PHE A 74 -12.24 -20.25 32.84
C PHE A 74 -13.13 -21.02 31.88
N SER A 75 -13.69 -20.35 30.88
CA SER A 75 -14.50 -20.98 29.82
C SER A 75 -14.25 -20.24 28.52
N ILE A 76 -13.44 -20.83 27.62
CA ILE A 76 -13.05 -20.17 26.37
C ILE A 76 -13.34 -21.10 25.18
N PRO A 77 -14.03 -20.61 24.13
CA PRO A 77 -14.17 -21.34 22.88
C PRO A 77 -12.81 -21.45 22.17
N CYS A 78 -12.52 -22.61 21.60
CA CYS A 78 -11.27 -22.87 20.90
C CYS A 78 -11.50 -23.69 19.63
N ARG A 79 -10.47 -23.73 18.78
CA ARG A 79 -10.41 -24.59 17.61
C ARG A 79 -9.34 -25.64 17.82
N GLN A 80 -9.68 -26.89 17.57
CA GLN A 80 -8.79 -28.03 17.69
C GLN A 80 -8.27 -28.42 16.31
N ALA A 81 -6.97 -28.64 16.19
CA ALA A 81 -6.34 -29.28 15.04
C ALA A 81 -5.70 -30.61 15.43
N ILE A 82 -5.98 -31.65 14.65
CA ILE A 82 -5.36 -32.97 14.82
C ILE A 82 -4.04 -32.97 14.06
N LEU A 83 -2.95 -33.28 14.75
CA LEU A 83 -1.59 -33.31 14.19
C LEU A 83 -1.21 -34.72 13.75
N SER A 84 -1.51 -35.71 14.59
CA SER A 84 -1.26 -37.12 14.32
C SER A 84 -2.20 -38.01 15.14
N ALA A 85 -2.40 -39.26 14.74
CA ALA A 85 -3.23 -40.21 15.50
C ALA A 85 -2.64 -41.62 15.47
N ASN A 86 -2.65 -42.27 16.63
CA ASN A 86 -2.14 -43.62 16.81
C ASN A 86 -2.98 -44.38 17.84
N ARG A 87 -3.38 -45.61 17.46
CA ARG A 87 -4.26 -46.44 18.30
C ARG A 87 -3.68 -46.84 19.65
N LYS A 88 -2.36 -46.76 19.82
CA LYS A 88 -1.65 -47.09 21.07
C LYS A 88 -1.21 -45.84 21.82
N SER A 89 -0.60 -44.87 21.14
CA SER A 89 -0.02 -43.69 21.80
C SER A 89 -1.00 -42.53 21.97
N GLY A 90 -2.15 -42.51 21.28
CA GLY A 90 -3.15 -41.45 21.41
C GLY A 90 -3.28 -40.57 20.18
N ILE A 91 -3.99 -39.46 20.34
CA ILE A 91 -4.31 -38.51 19.28
C ILE A 91 -3.64 -37.18 19.62
N GLU A 92 -2.59 -36.83 18.89
CA GLU A 92 -1.83 -35.61 19.08
C GLU A 92 -2.59 -34.43 18.46
N THR A 93 -2.78 -33.38 19.24
CA THR A 93 -3.63 -32.25 18.87
C THR A 93 -3.15 -30.94 19.48
N SER A 94 -3.46 -29.83 18.83
CA SER A 94 -3.29 -28.48 19.38
C SER A 94 -4.62 -27.74 19.44
N PHE A 95 -4.75 -26.85 20.42
CA PHE A 95 -5.92 -25.99 20.58
C PHE A 95 -5.53 -24.54 20.34
N TYR A 96 -6.27 -23.84 19.48
CA TYR A 96 -6.12 -22.42 19.16
C TYR A 96 -7.26 -21.64 19.80
N LEU A 97 -6.93 -20.53 20.45
CA LEU A 97 -7.88 -19.68 21.19
C LEU A 97 -7.76 -18.23 20.69
N ASN A 98 -8.80 -17.41 20.89
CA ASN A 98 -8.76 -15.96 20.63
C ASN A 98 -8.08 -15.61 19.29
N THR A 99 -7.03 -14.78 19.31
CA THR A 99 -6.22 -14.41 18.14
C THR A 99 -5.67 -15.61 17.37
N GLY A 100 -5.30 -16.70 18.06
CA GLY A 100 -4.87 -17.94 17.41
C GLY A 100 -6.00 -18.63 16.66
N ALA A 101 -7.20 -18.68 17.23
CA ALA A 101 -8.38 -19.22 16.56
C ALA A 101 -8.78 -18.38 15.33
N PHE A 102 -8.64 -17.06 15.41
CA PHE A 102 -8.85 -16.16 14.27
C PHE A 102 -7.80 -16.38 13.16
N TYR A 103 -6.51 -16.48 13.51
CA TYR A 103 -5.45 -16.77 12.54
C TYR A 103 -5.67 -18.10 11.83
N GLU A 104 -6.12 -19.11 12.58
CA GLU A 104 -6.54 -20.39 12.03
C GLU A 104 -7.64 -20.21 10.99
N LYS A 105 -8.70 -19.43 11.27
CA LYS A 105 -9.83 -19.19 10.35
C LYS A 105 -9.43 -18.52 9.04
N ILE A 106 -8.51 -17.55 9.08
CA ILE A 106 -8.09 -16.81 7.87
C ILE A 106 -6.99 -17.52 7.08
N LYS A 107 -6.37 -18.54 7.67
CA LYS A 107 -5.27 -19.27 7.05
C LYS A 107 -5.77 -20.06 5.84
N ASP A 108 -5.13 -19.82 4.70
CA ASP A 108 -5.38 -20.48 3.42
C ASP A 108 -6.78 -20.22 2.84
N VAL A 109 -7.37 -19.05 3.10
CA VAL A 109 -8.66 -18.61 2.53
C VAL A 109 -8.44 -17.59 1.41
N PRO A 110 -8.67 -17.95 0.14
CA PRO A 110 -8.61 -17.00 -0.98
C PRO A 110 -9.68 -15.93 -0.85
N LEU A 111 -9.33 -14.68 -1.14
CA LEU A 111 -10.25 -13.55 -1.09
C LEU A 111 -11.44 -13.74 -2.04
N SER A 112 -11.23 -14.37 -3.19
CA SER A 112 -12.28 -14.70 -4.15
C SER A 112 -13.44 -15.51 -3.56
N THR A 113 -13.19 -16.34 -2.54
CA THR A 113 -14.25 -17.13 -1.86
C THR A 113 -15.24 -16.26 -1.10
N VAL A 114 -14.82 -15.10 -0.60
CA VAL A 114 -15.70 -14.11 0.05
C VAL A 114 -16.69 -13.53 -0.94
N PHE A 115 -16.32 -13.49 -2.23
CA PHE A 115 -17.02 -12.74 -3.27
C PHE A 115 -17.56 -13.61 -4.41
N GLU A 116 -17.50 -14.93 -4.30
CA GLU A 116 -17.84 -15.89 -5.35
C GLU A 116 -19.24 -15.63 -5.95
N ASP A 117 -20.23 -15.42 -5.07
CA ASP A 117 -21.62 -15.17 -5.45
C ASP A 117 -21.99 -13.67 -5.50
N LYS A 118 -21.03 -12.77 -5.24
CA LYS A 118 -21.32 -11.34 -5.08
C LYS A 118 -21.27 -10.61 -6.43
N VAL A 119 -22.45 -10.45 -7.03
CA VAL A 119 -22.63 -9.79 -8.33
C VAL A 119 -23.70 -8.70 -8.26
N LEU A 120 -23.35 -7.48 -8.67
CA LEU A 120 -24.33 -6.41 -8.92
C LEU A 120 -24.83 -6.53 -10.35
N LYS A 121 -26.10 -6.89 -10.53
CA LYS A 121 -26.72 -7.04 -11.86
C LYS A 121 -27.53 -5.81 -12.23
N PHE A 122 -27.39 -5.37 -13.46
CA PHE A 122 -28.13 -4.25 -14.03
C PHE A 122 -29.02 -4.73 -15.17
N ALA A 123 -30.10 -3.99 -15.44
CA ALA A 123 -31.01 -4.32 -16.55
C ALA A 123 -30.35 -4.19 -17.94
N SER A 124 -29.26 -3.43 -18.04
CA SER A 124 -28.46 -3.27 -19.26
C SER A 124 -27.11 -2.64 -18.95
N VAL A 125 -26.18 -2.71 -19.90
CA VAL A 125 -24.88 -2.01 -19.83
C VAL A 125 -25.05 -0.50 -19.62
N SER A 126 -26.04 0.12 -20.28
CA SER A 126 -26.35 1.54 -20.07
C SER A 126 -26.73 1.86 -18.61
N LYS A 127 -27.42 0.95 -17.91
CA LYS A 127 -27.72 1.11 -16.48
C LYS A 127 -26.48 0.90 -15.60
N ALA A 128 -25.58 0.01 -15.98
CA ALA A 128 -24.29 -0.14 -15.30
C ALA A 128 -23.42 1.13 -15.46
N ILE A 129 -23.33 1.69 -16.67
CA ILE A 129 -22.66 2.97 -16.93
C ILE A 129 -23.28 4.10 -16.10
N SER A 130 -24.62 4.15 -16.02
CA SER A 130 -25.33 5.14 -15.20
C SER A 130 -25.00 5.01 -13.72
N PHE A 131 -24.89 3.78 -13.21
CA PHE A 131 -24.46 3.51 -11.83
C PHE A 131 -23.04 4.02 -11.59
N CYS A 132 -22.08 3.65 -12.44
CA CYS A 132 -20.70 4.13 -12.33
C CYS A 132 -20.63 5.65 -12.37
N ARG A 133 -21.28 6.31 -13.34
CA ARG A 133 -21.31 7.77 -13.42
C ARG A 133 -21.90 8.42 -12.16
N ASN A 134 -22.89 7.79 -11.52
CA ASN A 134 -23.49 8.31 -10.30
C ASN A 134 -22.51 8.35 -9.11
N LEU A 135 -21.43 7.56 -9.14
CA LEU A 135 -20.37 7.61 -8.14
C LEU A 135 -19.63 8.95 -8.13
N PHE A 136 -19.62 9.71 -9.24
CA PHE A 136 -19.11 11.09 -9.26
C PHE A 136 -20.02 12.09 -8.54
N ILE A 137 -21.30 11.74 -8.41
CA ILE A 137 -22.35 12.67 -7.97
C ILE A 137 -22.68 12.45 -6.49
N THR A 138 -22.81 11.19 -6.10
CA THR A 138 -23.20 10.79 -4.75
C THR A 138 -22.18 9.84 -4.19
N HIS A 139 -21.75 10.09 -2.96
CA HIS A 139 -20.88 9.19 -2.22
C HIS A 139 -21.54 7.80 -2.06
N ASP A 140 -20.77 6.75 -2.29
CA ASP A 140 -21.14 5.36 -2.06
C ASP A 140 -20.09 4.73 -1.15
N ASP A 141 -20.50 4.12 -0.04
CA ASP A 141 -19.58 3.55 0.96
C ASP A 141 -18.85 2.29 0.47
N ARG A 142 -19.22 1.75 -0.70
CA ARG A 142 -18.64 0.53 -1.27
C ARG A 142 -17.63 0.83 -2.37
N PHE A 143 -17.88 1.89 -3.14
CA PHE A 143 -17.13 2.18 -4.36
C PHE A 143 -16.72 3.65 -4.50
N ALA A 144 -15.61 3.86 -5.18
CA ALA A 144 -15.24 5.15 -5.76
C ALA A 144 -15.00 4.99 -7.27
N LEU A 145 -15.05 6.10 -7.99
CA LEU A 145 -14.73 6.14 -9.41
C LEU A 145 -13.92 7.38 -9.72
N PHE A 146 -12.76 7.20 -10.35
CA PHE A 146 -11.92 8.30 -10.81
C PHE A 146 -11.04 7.85 -11.98
N PRO A 147 -10.58 8.79 -12.83
CA PRO A 147 -9.64 8.49 -13.90
C PRO A 147 -8.32 7.93 -13.38
N ALA A 148 -7.83 6.86 -13.99
CA ALA A 148 -6.52 6.26 -13.70
C ALA A 148 -5.76 5.95 -15.00
N ILE A 149 -4.43 5.93 -14.92
CA ILE A 149 -3.55 5.76 -16.09
C ILE A 149 -3.17 4.28 -16.21
N LEU A 150 -3.47 3.69 -17.36
CA LEU A 150 -3.04 2.33 -17.72
C LEU A 150 -1.71 2.38 -18.49
N GLU A 151 -1.13 1.25 -18.89
CA GLU A 151 -0.02 1.24 -19.85
C GLU A 151 -0.46 1.77 -21.22
N SER A 152 -1.56 1.25 -21.77
CA SER A 152 -2.24 1.82 -22.93
C SER A 152 -3.54 2.49 -22.50
N GLY A 153 -3.69 3.78 -22.84
CA GLY A 153 -4.91 4.55 -22.53
C GLY A 153 -5.10 4.88 -21.05
N SER A 154 -6.36 4.91 -20.63
CA SER A 154 -6.79 5.33 -19.29
C SER A 154 -8.08 4.65 -18.89
N LEU A 155 -8.18 4.23 -17.64
CA LEU A 155 -9.39 3.72 -17.03
C LEU A 155 -10.25 4.88 -16.53
N ASN A 156 -11.56 4.78 -16.67
CA ASN A 156 -12.55 5.76 -16.19
C ASN A 156 -12.32 7.20 -16.71
N ALA A 157 -11.82 7.34 -17.95
CA ALA A 157 -11.66 8.65 -18.58
C ALA A 157 -12.98 9.43 -18.58
N THR A 158 -12.86 10.76 -18.46
CA THR A 158 -14.00 11.67 -18.45
C THR A 158 -14.16 12.33 -19.82
N GLY A 159 -15.40 12.58 -20.21
CA GLY A 159 -15.77 13.35 -21.38
C GLY A 159 -16.54 14.61 -21.01
N ASP A 160 -17.04 15.30 -22.03
CA ASP A 160 -17.78 16.56 -21.85
C ASP A 160 -18.92 16.44 -20.82
N PRO A 161 -19.11 17.46 -19.95
CA PRO A 161 -20.18 17.49 -18.98
C PRO A 161 -21.56 17.27 -19.60
N GLY A 162 -22.38 16.49 -18.89
CA GLY A 162 -23.79 16.34 -19.19
C GLY A 162 -24.62 17.58 -18.82
N PRO A 163 -25.94 17.54 -19.05
CA PRO A 163 -26.85 18.63 -18.69
C PRO A 163 -26.90 18.97 -17.18
N ASP A 164 -26.57 18.00 -16.32
CA ASP A 164 -26.41 18.17 -14.86
C ASP A 164 -25.06 18.83 -14.48
N GLY A 165 -24.22 19.11 -15.48
CA GLY A 165 -22.90 19.70 -15.34
C GLY A 165 -21.85 18.77 -14.75
N TYR A 166 -22.14 17.48 -14.53
CA TYR A 166 -21.13 16.48 -14.16
C TYR A 166 -20.56 15.83 -15.42
N PRO A 167 -19.25 15.49 -15.43
CA PRO A 167 -18.63 14.83 -16.57
C PRO A 167 -19.37 13.55 -16.97
N ARG A 168 -19.35 13.25 -18.27
CA ARG A 168 -19.70 11.92 -18.76
C ARG A 168 -18.48 11.01 -18.64
N LEU A 169 -18.70 9.71 -18.71
CA LEU A 169 -17.61 8.75 -18.90
C LEU A 169 -17.29 8.72 -20.40
N TYR A 170 -16.01 8.82 -20.76
CA TYR A 170 -15.59 8.90 -22.17
C TYR A 170 -16.05 7.68 -22.98
N ASN A 171 -16.08 6.51 -22.37
CA ASN A 171 -16.53 5.24 -22.98
C ASN A 171 -18.00 4.92 -22.65
N ASP A 172 -18.85 5.92 -22.39
CA ASP A 172 -20.30 5.74 -22.24
C ASP A 172 -21.02 5.44 -23.58
N VAL A 173 -20.31 5.55 -24.70
CA VAL A 173 -20.74 5.27 -26.07
C VAL A 173 -19.72 4.36 -26.78
N GLU A 174 -20.09 3.85 -27.96
CA GLU A 174 -19.19 3.06 -28.81
C GLU A 174 -17.94 3.86 -29.18
N ARG A 175 -16.78 3.21 -29.14
CA ARG A 175 -15.47 3.78 -29.49
C ARG A 175 -14.73 2.89 -30.48
N THR A 176 -13.64 3.41 -31.01
CA THR A 176 -12.71 2.66 -31.84
C THR A 176 -11.30 2.82 -31.31
N GLU A 177 -10.52 1.75 -31.36
CA GLU A 177 -9.12 1.72 -30.94
C GLU A 177 -8.29 1.02 -32.01
N VAL A 178 -6.99 1.34 -32.10
CA VAL A 178 -6.06 0.67 -33.00
C VAL A 178 -5.21 -0.29 -32.18
N VAL A 179 -5.36 -1.59 -32.44
CA VAL A 179 -4.57 -2.67 -31.85
C VAL A 179 -3.88 -3.40 -33.01
N ASP A 180 -2.56 -3.54 -32.95
CA ASP A 180 -1.74 -4.16 -34.01
C ASP A 180 -2.05 -3.63 -35.42
N GLU A 181 -2.06 -2.29 -35.55
CA GLU A 181 -2.37 -1.56 -36.79
C GLU A 181 -3.80 -1.79 -37.35
N LYS A 182 -4.66 -2.50 -36.61
CA LYS A 182 -6.06 -2.76 -36.97
C LYS A 182 -7.02 -1.96 -36.11
N THR A 183 -8.03 -1.37 -36.73
CA THR A 183 -9.09 -0.66 -36.01
C THR A 183 -10.13 -1.64 -35.48
N ILE A 184 -10.27 -1.74 -34.16
CA ILE A 184 -11.31 -2.50 -33.48
C ILE A 184 -12.40 -1.58 -32.95
N ARG A 185 -13.62 -2.13 -32.80
CA ARG A 185 -14.76 -1.44 -32.18
C ARG A 185 -14.91 -1.86 -30.73
N LEU A 186 -15.01 -0.87 -29.85
CA LEU A 186 -15.24 -1.05 -28.42
C LEU A 186 -16.70 -0.74 -28.10
N ALA A 187 -17.40 -1.70 -27.48
CA ALA A 187 -18.75 -1.49 -26.99
C ALA A 187 -18.77 -0.43 -25.86
N PRO A 188 -19.89 0.28 -25.66
CA PRO A 188 -20.07 1.13 -24.48
C PRO A 188 -19.79 0.34 -23.19
N GLY A 189 -19.13 0.96 -22.21
CA GLY A 189 -18.80 0.31 -20.95
C GLY A 189 -17.38 -0.23 -20.85
N PHE A 190 -16.64 -0.31 -21.97
CA PHE A 190 -15.20 -0.61 -21.96
C PHE A 190 -14.42 0.52 -21.26
N TYR A 191 -13.29 0.21 -20.66
CA TYR A 191 -12.49 1.10 -19.79
C TYR A 191 -13.27 1.75 -18.63
N ILE A 192 -14.38 1.16 -18.16
CA ILE A 192 -15.14 1.65 -17.02
C ILE A 192 -15.19 0.59 -15.92
N SER A 193 -14.55 0.87 -14.78
CA SER A 193 -14.49 -0.02 -13.63
C SER A 193 -14.44 0.76 -12.31
N PRO A 194 -15.35 0.51 -11.34
CA PRO A 194 -15.28 1.11 -10.02
C PRO A 194 -14.14 0.50 -9.18
N PHE A 195 -13.63 1.27 -8.23
CA PHE A 195 -12.66 0.81 -7.23
C PHE A 195 -13.36 0.51 -5.91
N ILE A 196 -13.04 -0.62 -5.28
CA ILE A 196 -13.64 -1.02 -4.00
C ILE A 196 -13.03 -0.25 -2.84
N ARG A 197 -13.86 0.25 -1.92
CA ARG A 197 -13.38 0.89 -0.68
C ARG A 197 -12.75 -0.13 0.26
N GLY A 198 -11.64 0.26 0.87
CA GLY A 198 -10.87 -0.59 1.78
C GLY A 198 -11.67 -1.01 3.01
N LEU A 199 -12.49 -0.12 3.58
CA LEU A 199 -13.37 -0.46 4.70
C LEU A 199 -14.46 -1.45 4.30
N HIS A 200 -15.13 -1.22 3.17
CA HIS A 200 -16.12 -2.16 2.67
C HIS A 200 -15.51 -3.55 2.42
N LEU A 201 -14.30 -3.61 1.86
CA LEU A 201 -13.57 -4.87 1.67
C LEU A 201 -13.33 -5.59 3.00
N LEU A 202 -12.88 -4.87 4.04
CA LEU A 202 -12.67 -5.44 5.37
C LEU A 202 -13.98 -5.91 6.01
N GLU A 203 -15.05 -5.13 5.92
CA GLU A 203 -16.37 -5.50 6.44
C GLU A 203 -16.89 -6.80 5.83
N GLU A 204 -16.74 -6.97 4.51
CA GLU A 204 -17.14 -8.19 3.80
C GLU A 204 -16.30 -9.40 4.18
N ILE A 205 -14.98 -9.21 4.29
CA ILE A 205 -14.06 -10.24 4.80
C ILE A 205 -14.50 -10.71 6.19
N PHE A 206 -14.73 -9.76 7.12
CA PHE A 206 -15.05 -10.11 8.49
C PHE A 206 -16.47 -10.68 8.63
N ALA A 207 -17.43 -10.16 7.88
CA ALA A 207 -18.78 -10.72 7.82
C ALA A 207 -18.77 -12.19 7.35
N TYR A 208 -17.99 -12.51 6.31
CA TYR A 208 -17.80 -13.89 5.84
C TYR A 208 -17.19 -14.80 6.91
N LEU A 209 -16.25 -14.28 7.71
CA LEU A 209 -15.62 -15.01 8.81
C LEU A 209 -16.50 -15.08 10.08
N GLY A 210 -17.68 -14.46 10.05
CA GLY A 210 -18.65 -14.42 11.14
C GLY A 210 -18.36 -13.38 12.22
N TYR A 211 -17.74 -12.26 11.86
CA TYR A 211 -17.45 -11.14 12.75
C TYR A 211 -18.01 -9.81 12.24
N THR A 212 -18.22 -8.87 13.15
CA THR A 212 -18.50 -7.46 12.83
C THR A 212 -17.25 -6.62 13.06
N LEU A 213 -16.89 -5.77 12.10
CA LEU A 213 -15.80 -4.82 12.25
C LEU A 213 -16.24 -3.65 13.14
N GLU A 214 -15.46 -3.35 14.19
CA GLU A 214 -15.70 -2.19 15.04
C GLU A 214 -15.15 -0.89 14.43
N ASP A 215 -15.70 0.23 14.88
CA ASP A 215 -15.19 1.56 14.54
C ASP A 215 -13.72 1.71 14.98
N SER A 216 -12.90 2.30 14.12
CA SER A 216 -11.44 2.37 14.28
C SER A 216 -10.87 3.69 13.78
N PHE A 217 -9.54 3.83 13.79
CA PHE A 217 -8.86 4.95 13.13
C PHE A 217 -9.25 5.08 11.65
N PHE A 218 -9.38 3.95 10.95
CA PHE A 218 -9.62 3.92 9.50
C PHE A 218 -11.02 4.40 9.11
N SER A 219 -12.04 4.17 9.92
CA SER A 219 -13.41 4.65 9.69
C SER A 219 -13.62 6.12 10.06
N ARG A 220 -12.81 6.65 10.99
CA ARG A 220 -12.97 8.03 11.51
C ARG A 220 -12.09 9.07 10.83
N THR A 221 -10.96 8.65 10.23
CA THR A 221 -9.91 9.57 9.80
C THR A 221 -9.85 9.69 8.28
N THR A 222 -9.92 10.93 7.76
CA THR A 222 -9.59 11.23 6.37
C THR A 222 -8.07 11.23 6.19
N PRO A 223 -7.51 10.62 5.14
CA PRO A 223 -8.18 10.04 3.96
C PRO A 223 -8.53 8.54 4.05
N PHE A 224 -8.26 7.89 5.18
CA PHE A 224 -8.39 6.43 5.33
C PHE A 224 -9.81 5.89 5.13
N LYS A 225 -10.82 6.62 5.56
CA LYS A 225 -12.23 6.23 5.37
C LYS A 225 -12.62 6.11 3.89
N ASP A 226 -11.92 6.87 3.04
CA ASP A 226 -12.17 6.96 1.60
C ASP A 226 -11.15 6.15 0.79
N MET A 227 -10.20 5.47 1.44
CA MET A 227 -9.17 4.68 0.78
C MET A 227 -9.79 3.53 -0.03
N VAL A 228 -9.22 3.25 -1.21
CA VAL A 228 -9.67 2.20 -2.12
C VAL A 228 -8.55 1.23 -2.45
N PHE A 229 -8.92 0.04 -2.93
CA PHE A 229 -8.02 -0.84 -3.68
C PHE A 229 -8.28 -0.66 -5.18
N LEU A 230 -7.22 -0.32 -5.92
CA LEU A 230 -7.26 -0.11 -7.36
C LEU A 230 -7.38 -1.45 -8.09
N ASN A 231 -7.97 -1.41 -9.29
CA ASN A 231 -7.95 -2.49 -10.27
C ASN A 231 -7.68 -1.94 -11.67
N ASN A 232 -7.22 -2.79 -12.57
CA ASN A 232 -6.90 -2.49 -13.96
C ASN A 232 -7.83 -3.25 -14.93
N THR A 233 -8.97 -3.75 -14.46
CA THR A 233 -9.95 -4.48 -15.28
C THR A 233 -10.65 -3.50 -16.21
N ILE A 234 -10.47 -3.65 -17.52
CA ILE A 234 -10.97 -2.71 -18.53
C ILE A 234 -12.37 -3.05 -19.03
N ASP A 235 -12.87 -4.24 -18.77
CA ASP A 235 -14.16 -4.73 -19.28
C ASP A 235 -15.11 -5.18 -18.17
N THR A 236 -15.02 -4.56 -16.99
CA THR A 236 -15.81 -4.89 -15.81
C THR A 236 -17.33 -4.89 -16.06
N ILE A 237 -17.85 -3.86 -16.73
CA ILE A 237 -19.31 -3.64 -16.83
C ILE A 237 -19.93 -4.02 -18.17
N VAL A 238 -19.15 -4.58 -19.11
CA VAL A 238 -19.58 -4.82 -20.50
C VAL A 238 -20.71 -5.85 -20.63
N LYS A 239 -20.91 -6.68 -19.60
CA LYS A 239 -22.02 -7.64 -19.50
C LYS A 239 -23.25 -7.09 -18.76
N GLY A 240 -23.22 -5.82 -18.34
CA GLY A 240 -24.30 -5.22 -17.54
C GLY A 240 -24.33 -5.75 -16.10
N GLU A 241 -23.20 -6.18 -15.59
CA GLU A 241 -23.02 -6.63 -14.20
C GLU A 241 -21.64 -6.23 -13.68
N ILE A 242 -21.46 -6.14 -12.36
CA ILE A 242 -20.16 -6.01 -11.70
C ILE A 242 -19.98 -7.24 -10.81
N ARG A 243 -18.97 -8.05 -11.11
CA ARG A 243 -18.58 -9.19 -10.28
C ARG A 243 -17.47 -8.72 -9.33
N TYR A 244 -17.70 -8.82 -8.03
CA TYR A 244 -16.72 -8.35 -7.05
C TYR A 244 -15.37 -9.06 -7.21
N SER A 245 -15.39 -10.37 -7.50
CA SER A 245 -14.19 -11.17 -7.76
C SER A 245 -13.30 -10.66 -8.90
N GLN A 246 -13.78 -9.77 -9.78
CA GLN A 246 -13.01 -9.19 -10.89
C GLN A 246 -12.37 -7.83 -10.55
N ILE A 247 -12.72 -7.24 -9.40
CA ILE A 247 -12.28 -5.89 -8.99
C ILE A 247 -11.65 -5.86 -7.59
N VAL A 248 -11.62 -6.99 -6.89
CA VAL A 248 -10.85 -7.19 -5.65
C VAL A 248 -9.50 -7.85 -5.98
N PRO A 249 -8.46 -7.66 -5.16
CA PRO A 249 -7.17 -8.30 -5.38
C PRO A 249 -7.25 -9.84 -5.45
N ASP A 250 -6.47 -10.41 -6.35
CA ASP A 250 -6.29 -11.86 -6.48
C ASP A 250 -5.31 -12.32 -5.41
N CYS A 251 -5.77 -12.48 -4.16
CA CYS A 251 -4.88 -12.87 -3.06
C CYS A 251 -5.62 -13.64 -1.96
N MET A 252 -4.91 -13.97 -0.87
CA MET A 252 -5.52 -14.51 0.35
C MET A 252 -6.11 -13.38 1.20
N ILE A 253 -7.08 -13.70 2.07
CA ILE A 253 -7.58 -12.75 3.08
C ILE A 253 -6.42 -12.20 3.93
N LYS A 254 -5.50 -13.08 4.35
CA LYS A 254 -4.32 -12.71 5.14
C LYS A 254 -3.50 -11.62 4.44
N THR A 255 -3.34 -11.69 3.12
CA THR A 255 -2.60 -10.70 2.34
C THR A 255 -3.18 -9.30 2.53
N ILE A 256 -4.51 -9.13 2.44
CA ILE A 256 -5.16 -7.83 2.68
C ILE A 256 -4.91 -7.34 4.09
N LEU A 257 -5.05 -8.21 5.11
CA LEU A 257 -4.80 -7.81 6.50
C LEU A 257 -3.35 -7.39 6.70
N ASP A 258 -2.40 -8.12 6.09
CA ASP A 258 -0.98 -7.82 6.16
C ASP A 258 -0.61 -6.48 5.49
N VAL A 259 -1.33 -6.07 4.42
CA VAL A 259 -1.18 -4.71 3.88
C VAL A 259 -1.47 -3.66 4.96
N TYR A 260 -2.56 -3.82 5.72
CA TYR A 260 -2.86 -2.90 6.81
C TYR A 260 -1.83 -2.96 7.93
N ARG A 261 -1.45 -4.18 8.37
CA ARG A 261 -0.45 -4.38 9.43
C ARG A 261 0.87 -3.70 9.10
N TYR A 262 1.39 -3.92 7.90
CA TYR A 262 2.73 -3.49 7.53
C TYR A 262 2.78 -2.05 6.99
N LYS A 263 1.69 -1.51 6.46
CA LYS A 263 1.63 -0.07 6.14
C LYS A 263 1.38 0.80 7.37
N PHE A 264 0.50 0.37 8.27
CA PHE A 264 -0.05 1.25 9.31
C PHE A 264 0.30 0.82 10.74
N CYS A 265 1.20 -0.17 10.91
CA CYS A 265 1.64 -0.68 12.21
C CYS A 265 0.44 -0.99 13.13
N CYS A 266 -0.48 -1.82 12.65
CA CYS A 266 -1.72 -2.12 13.34
C CYS A 266 -1.96 -3.62 13.46
N GLU A 267 -2.84 -4.04 14.37
CA GLU A 267 -3.27 -5.43 14.50
C GLU A 267 -4.78 -5.59 14.57
N PHE A 268 -5.25 -6.77 14.15
CA PHE A 268 -6.65 -7.16 14.17
C PHE A 268 -6.92 -8.05 15.38
N ILE A 269 -7.60 -7.50 16.38
CA ILE A 269 -7.85 -8.15 17.66
C ILE A 269 -9.28 -8.71 17.66
N PRO A 270 -9.47 -10.04 17.68
CA PRO A 270 -10.79 -10.66 17.74
C PRO A 270 -11.37 -10.72 19.15
N ASP A 271 -12.66 -10.45 19.27
CA ASP A 271 -13.48 -10.87 20.42
C ASP A 271 -14.31 -12.08 20.01
N GLU A 272 -13.86 -13.27 20.41
CA GLU A 272 -14.56 -14.53 20.09
C GLU A 272 -15.93 -14.67 20.79
N THR A 273 -16.21 -13.87 21.82
CA THR A 273 -17.49 -13.90 22.53
C THR A 273 -18.50 -13.01 21.83
N ARG A 274 -18.12 -11.76 21.53
CA ARG A 274 -18.98 -10.78 20.85
C ARG A 274 -19.03 -10.97 19.34
N LYS A 275 -18.11 -11.76 18.79
CA LYS A 275 -17.88 -11.90 17.36
C LYS A 275 -17.61 -10.55 16.71
N THR A 276 -16.68 -9.79 17.28
CA THR A 276 -16.22 -8.52 16.73
C THR A 276 -14.72 -8.56 16.43
N ILE A 277 -14.28 -7.71 15.49
CA ILE A 277 -12.86 -7.43 15.24
C ILE A 277 -12.61 -5.96 15.52
N ARG A 278 -11.57 -5.67 16.30
CA ARG A 278 -11.07 -4.32 16.50
C ARG A 278 -9.71 -4.15 15.85
N ILE A 279 -9.51 -3.04 15.13
CA ILE A 279 -8.19 -2.66 14.61
C ILE A 279 -7.52 -1.76 15.64
N VAL A 280 -6.32 -2.13 16.09
CA VAL A 280 -5.55 -1.39 17.11
C VAL A 280 -4.24 -0.94 16.49
N LEU A 281 -3.96 0.37 16.51
CA LEU A 281 -2.65 0.89 16.11
C LEU A 281 -1.61 0.66 17.21
N PHE A 282 -0.35 0.37 16.85
CA PHE A 282 0.73 0.21 17.82
C PHE A 282 0.90 1.44 18.71
N ASP A 283 0.85 2.63 18.11
CA ASP A 283 0.96 3.90 18.82
C ASP A 283 -0.23 4.18 19.74
N GLU A 284 -1.44 3.79 19.36
CA GLU A 284 -2.59 3.88 20.27
C GLU A 284 -2.33 3.03 21.52
N ASN A 285 -1.90 1.79 21.34
CA ASN A 285 -1.59 0.87 22.43
C ASN A 285 -0.42 1.36 23.31
N LEU A 286 0.65 1.90 22.70
CA LEU A 286 1.81 2.41 23.42
C LEU A 286 1.47 3.62 24.30
N ASN A 287 0.49 4.44 23.87
CA ASN A 287 0.04 5.63 24.59
C ASN A 287 -1.05 5.36 25.63
N GLU A 288 -1.64 4.16 25.65
CA GLU A 288 -2.61 3.79 26.69
C GLU A 288 -1.95 3.66 28.07
N THR A 289 -2.73 3.86 29.13
CA THR A 289 -2.27 3.49 30.48
C THR A 289 -2.18 1.97 30.63
N PRO A 290 -1.19 1.44 31.37
CA PRO A 290 -1.12 0.02 31.67
C PRO A 290 -2.45 -0.55 32.19
N SER A 291 -2.82 -1.72 31.68
CA SER A 291 -4.10 -2.37 31.91
C SER A 291 -4.21 -3.01 33.30
N CYS A 292 -3.09 -3.46 33.88
CA CYS A 292 -3.03 -3.99 35.24
C CYS A 292 -1.60 -4.02 35.78
N ASP A 293 -1.49 -4.13 37.11
CA ASP A 293 -0.24 -4.41 37.81
C ASP A 293 -0.08 -5.91 38.06
N LEU A 294 1.02 -6.48 37.59
CA LEU A 294 1.36 -7.89 37.71
C LEU A 294 2.50 -8.13 38.71
N THR A 295 2.93 -7.12 39.47
CA THR A 295 4.03 -7.24 40.43
C THR A 295 3.83 -8.40 41.41
N ASP A 296 2.64 -8.51 42.01
CA ASP A 296 2.30 -9.59 42.95
C ASP A 296 2.13 -10.96 42.28
N CYS A 297 2.10 -11.02 40.95
CA CYS A 297 2.04 -12.26 40.18
C CYS A 297 3.43 -12.82 39.87
N VAL A 298 4.52 -12.09 40.12
CA VAL A 298 5.87 -12.58 39.84
C VAL A 298 6.32 -13.57 40.92
N ALA A 299 6.52 -14.81 40.52
CA ALA A 299 7.11 -15.85 41.36
C ALA A 299 8.64 -15.75 41.33
N GLY A 300 9.21 -15.11 42.36
CA GLY A 300 10.65 -14.98 42.52
C GLY A 300 11.21 -13.72 41.87
N LYS A 301 12.21 -13.84 41.00
CA LYS A 301 12.88 -12.72 40.34
C LYS A 301 12.81 -12.88 38.83
N TYR A 302 12.66 -11.76 38.12
CA TYR A 302 12.71 -11.74 36.67
C TYR A 302 14.16 -11.68 36.18
N THR A 303 14.37 -12.11 34.93
CA THR A 303 15.63 -12.02 34.21
C THR A 303 15.50 -10.99 33.09
N VAL A 304 16.50 -10.11 32.95
CA VAL A 304 16.58 -9.14 31.85
C VAL A 304 17.56 -9.67 30.80
N ASN A 305 17.06 -9.91 29.60
CA ASN A 305 17.86 -10.37 28.47
C ASN A 305 18.26 -9.18 27.60
N HIS A 306 19.57 -9.01 27.44
CA HIS A 306 20.13 -7.98 26.59
C HIS A 306 20.40 -8.55 25.18
N PRO A 307 19.89 -7.92 24.11
CA PRO A 307 20.17 -8.37 22.76
C PRO A 307 21.65 -8.16 22.42
N SER A 308 22.18 -8.95 21.47
CA SER A 308 23.54 -8.77 20.94
C SER A 308 23.74 -7.40 20.28
N SER A 309 22.65 -6.84 19.75
CA SER A 309 22.62 -5.61 18.97
C SER A 309 21.19 -5.04 18.99
N PHE A 310 21.09 -3.72 19.06
CA PHE A 310 19.83 -3.03 18.76
C PHE A 310 19.60 -2.99 17.25
N LYS A 311 18.34 -2.83 16.87
CA LYS A 311 17.91 -2.88 15.47
C LYS A 311 17.37 -1.53 15.01
N GLN A 312 17.18 -1.42 13.71
CA GLN A 312 16.40 -0.37 13.08
C GLN A 312 15.40 -0.97 12.11
N LEU A 313 14.37 -0.21 11.81
CA LEU A 313 13.34 -0.62 10.89
C LEU A 313 13.77 -0.43 9.43
N LYS A 314 13.38 -1.39 8.58
CA LYS A 314 13.35 -1.27 7.13
C LYS A 314 11.93 -1.58 6.64
N LEU A 315 11.34 -0.70 5.84
CA LEU A 315 10.00 -0.89 5.27
C LEU A 315 10.10 -1.03 3.76
N THR A 316 9.46 -2.05 3.20
CA THR A 316 9.53 -2.37 1.77
C THR A 316 8.16 -2.81 1.25
N CYS A 317 7.95 -2.65 -0.06
CA CYS A 317 6.85 -3.26 -0.81
C CYS A 317 7.18 -3.26 -2.31
N ASP A 318 6.36 -3.93 -3.10
CA ASP A 318 6.46 -3.84 -4.55
C ASP A 318 6.10 -2.42 -5.04
N ARG A 319 6.58 -2.06 -6.23
CA ARG A 319 6.38 -0.75 -6.84
C ARG A 319 5.97 -0.90 -8.30
N LEU A 320 4.96 -0.16 -8.72
CA LEU A 320 4.63 -0.04 -10.14
C LEU A 320 5.53 1.00 -10.79
N THR A 321 6.33 0.57 -11.75
CA THR A 321 7.18 1.45 -12.56
C THR A 321 6.42 1.78 -13.86
N PRO A 322 6.09 3.06 -14.12
CA PRO A 322 5.47 3.45 -15.39
C PRO A 322 6.42 3.19 -16.58
N PRO A 323 5.94 2.99 -17.82
CA PRO A 323 6.79 2.88 -19.00
C PRO A 323 7.56 4.17 -19.26
N GLU A 324 8.77 4.11 -19.83
CA GLU A 324 9.63 5.29 -20.09
C GLU A 324 8.88 6.43 -20.80
N GLU A 325 8.02 6.10 -21.77
CA GLU A 325 7.19 7.07 -22.51
C GLU A 325 6.25 7.89 -21.62
N LYS A 326 5.80 7.31 -20.51
CA LYS A 326 4.96 7.99 -19.51
C LYS A 326 5.78 8.68 -18.43
N GLN A 327 7.05 8.33 -18.31
CA GLN A 327 8.00 8.98 -17.40
C GLN A 327 8.63 10.23 -18.03
N ASP A 328 8.61 10.32 -19.36
CA ASP A 328 8.94 11.54 -20.10
C ASP A 328 7.90 12.61 -19.81
N SER A 329 8.18 13.39 -18.76
CA SER A 329 7.42 14.61 -18.45
C SER A 329 7.56 15.61 -19.60
N GLU A 330 6.72 15.48 -20.63
CA GLU A 330 6.41 16.56 -21.56
C GLU A 330 5.67 17.64 -20.78
N ARG A 331 6.38 18.42 -19.96
CA ARG A 331 5.84 19.67 -19.43
C ARG A 331 5.66 20.62 -20.62
N PRO A 332 4.43 21.02 -20.98
CA PRO A 332 4.24 22.00 -22.03
C PRO A 332 4.49 23.38 -21.43
N MET A 333 5.63 24.00 -21.73
CA MET A 333 5.79 25.46 -21.77
C MET A 333 7.09 25.86 -22.51
N PRO A 334 7.12 27.00 -23.22
CA PRO A 334 6.90 27.02 -24.66
C PRO A 334 8.19 27.21 -25.49
N THR A 335 8.12 26.74 -26.73
CA THR A 335 8.94 27.17 -27.88
C THR A 335 10.46 27.17 -27.68
N THR A 336 11.08 25.98 -27.67
CA THR A 336 12.21 25.57 -28.55
C THR A 336 12.88 24.32 -27.99
N GLY A 337 12.81 23.21 -28.74
CA GLY A 337 13.74 22.08 -28.68
C GLY A 337 13.60 21.14 -27.49
N ARG A 338 13.17 19.90 -27.76
CA ARG A 338 13.13 18.77 -26.80
C ARG A 338 14.54 18.37 -26.37
N ALA A 339 14.69 18.04 -25.08
CA ALA A 339 15.68 17.09 -24.59
C ALA A 339 15.23 16.55 -23.21
N THR A 340 14.39 15.51 -23.22
CA THR A 340 14.24 14.59 -22.09
C THR A 340 15.28 13.49 -22.29
N GLY A 341 16.23 13.38 -21.38
CA GLY A 341 17.17 12.26 -21.32
C GLY A 341 16.91 11.56 -20.01
N ASN A 342 16.11 10.49 -20.06
CA ASN A 342 15.87 9.62 -18.93
C ASN A 342 17.01 8.60 -18.86
N GLU A 343 18.11 8.95 -18.19
CA GLU A 343 18.91 7.92 -17.51
C GLU A 343 18.21 7.69 -16.16
N ASN A 344 17.13 6.91 -16.15
CA ASN A 344 16.46 6.51 -14.92
C ASN A 344 17.33 5.46 -14.24
N GLU A 345 18.15 5.89 -13.30
CA GLU A 345 18.83 4.96 -12.40
C GLU A 345 17.85 4.53 -11.32
N GLU A 346 17.60 3.23 -11.21
CA GLU A 346 16.70 2.71 -10.18
C GLU A 346 17.41 2.64 -8.83
N PHE A 347 16.95 3.46 -7.89
CA PHE A 347 17.36 3.37 -6.49
C PHE A 347 16.34 2.54 -5.71
N SER A 348 16.86 1.68 -4.83
CA SER A 348 16.04 0.95 -3.85
C SER A 348 15.69 1.84 -2.66
N THR A 349 16.66 2.63 -2.17
CA THR A 349 16.49 3.50 -0.98
C THR A 349 16.79 4.97 -1.26
N LEU A 350 16.16 5.85 -0.50
CA LEU A 350 16.42 7.29 -0.56
C LEU A 350 17.86 7.64 -0.13
N VAL A 351 18.45 6.87 0.78
CA VAL A 351 19.85 7.10 1.23
C VAL A 351 20.83 6.94 0.07
N ASP A 352 20.66 5.91 -0.75
CA ASP A 352 21.53 5.67 -1.91
C ASP A 352 21.35 6.75 -2.98
N LEU A 353 20.11 7.18 -3.22
CA LEU A 353 19.80 8.27 -4.14
C LEU A 353 20.49 9.56 -3.68
N LEU A 354 20.33 9.96 -2.42
CA LEU A 354 20.89 11.20 -1.89
C LEU A 354 22.43 11.16 -1.80
N LYS A 355 23.03 9.98 -1.64
CA LYS A 355 24.48 9.81 -1.69
C LYS A 355 25.05 10.12 -3.07
N LYS A 356 24.35 9.73 -4.15
CA LYS A 356 24.78 10.00 -5.54
C LYS A 356 24.35 11.38 -6.02
N TYR A 357 23.16 11.84 -5.62
CA TYR A 357 22.55 13.09 -6.06
C TYR A 357 22.14 13.96 -4.86
N PRO A 358 23.11 14.57 -4.15
CA PRO A 358 22.84 15.35 -2.93
C PRO A 358 22.04 16.64 -3.20
N ASP A 359 22.09 17.18 -4.41
CA ASP A 359 21.38 18.43 -4.78
C ASP A 359 20.04 18.18 -5.48
N VAL A 360 19.50 16.96 -5.38
CA VAL A 360 18.20 16.62 -5.95
C VAL A 360 17.09 17.42 -5.28
N GLU A 361 16.04 17.70 -6.04
CA GLU A 361 14.85 18.41 -5.59
C GLU A 361 13.68 17.43 -5.47
N TYR A 362 12.92 17.51 -4.38
CA TYR A 362 11.70 16.76 -4.20
C TYR A 362 10.49 17.55 -4.69
N ASN A 363 9.74 16.97 -5.64
CA ASN A 363 8.46 17.49 -6.09
C ASN A 363 7.31 16.88 -5.27
N GLN A 364 6.77 17.66 -4.33
CA GLN A 364 5.70 17.21 -3.43
C GLN A 364 4.38 16.88 -4.15
N ILE A 365 4.17 17.41 -5.36
CA ILE A 365 2.95 17.20 -6.14
C ILE A 365 2.96 15.82 -6.81
N SER A 366 4.07 15.43 -7.44
CA SER A 366 4.20 14.14 -8.13
C SER A 366 4.95 13.06 -7.36
N GLY A 367 5.57 13.40 -6.23
CA GLY A 367 6.39 12.46 -5.48
C GLY A 367 7.71 12.12 -6.17
N GLU A 368 8.17 12.94 -7.10
CA GLU A 368 9.41 12.69 -7.86
C GLU A 368 10.61 13.40 -7.23
N PHE A 369 11.75 12.75 -7.28
CA PHE A 369 13.06 13.36 -7.07
C PHE A 369 13.63 13.75 -8.43
N VAL A 370 13.91 15.04 -8.63
CA VAL A 370 14.32 15.60 -9.92
C VAL A 370 15.57 16.47 -9.82
N ARG A 371 16.34 16.55 -10.90
CA ARG A 371 17.37 17.57 -11.08
C ARG A 371 17.01 18.47 -12.26
N ARG A 372 17.30 19.76 -12.12
CA ARG A 372 17.02 20.77 -13.15
C ARG A 372 18.31 21.15 -13.87
N GLY A 373 18.30 20.94 -15.18
CA GLY A 373 19.41 21.26 -16.06
C GLY A 373 19.03 22.25 -17.14
N TYR A 374 20.02 22.62 -17.93
CA TYR A 374 19.89 23.58 -19.01
C TYR A 374 20.71 23.11 -20.20
N LYS A 375 20.06 23.02 -21.37
CA LYS A 375 20.67 22.69 -22.65
C LYS A 375 20.64 23.94 -23.53
N GLY A 376 21.68 24.76 -23.43
CA GLY A 376 21.67 26.11 -23.99
C GLY A 376 20.57 26.93 -23.32
N ILE A 377 19.54 27.33 -24.07
CA ILE A 377 18.38 28.08 -23.55
C ILE A 377 17.25 27.19 -23.02
N THR A 378 17.31 25.89 -23.28
CA THR A 378 16.21 24.97 -22.98
C THR A 378 16.34 24.44 -21.55
N PRO A 379 15.38 24.70 -20.65
CA PRO A 379 15.33 24.04 -19.37
C PRO A 379 15.06 22.54 -19.55
N VAL A 380 15.80 21.71 -18.82
CA VAL A 380 15.65 20.26 -18.79
C VAL A 380 15.31 19.87 -17.35
N THR A 381 14.37 18.95 -17.17
CA THR A 381 14.13 18.30 -15.88
C THR A 381 14.40 16.82 -16.08
N GLN A 382 15.29 16.26 -15.27
CA GLN A 382 15.52 14.82 -15.25
C GLN A 382 14.99 14.25 -13.95
N ARG A 383 14.20 13.19 -14.06
CA ARG A 383 13.77 12.39 -12.91
C ARG A 383 14.91 11.46 -12.49
N ILE A 384 15.19 11.45 -11.20
CA ILE A 384 16.23 10.63 -10.56
C ILE A 384 15.60 9.50 -9.76
N GLY A 385 14.39 9.68 -9.25
CA GLY A 385 13.71 8.65 -8.48
C GLY A 385 12.29 9.05 -8.07
N LEU A 386 11.63 8.14 -7.36
CA LEU A 386 10.28 8.31 -6.82
C LEU A 386 10.28 8.15 -5.30
N VAL A 387 9.32 8.80 -4.64
CA VAL A 387 9.13 8.71 -3.18
C VAL A 387 8.64 7.32 -2.72
N THR A 388 8.23 6.47 -3.65
CA THR A 388 7.80 5.08 -3.40
C THR A 388 8.95 4.13 -3.07
N MET A 389 10.20 4.62 -2.99
CA MET A 389 11.37 3.84 -2.53
C MET A 389 11.20 3.27 -1.13
N ASP A 390 11.92 2.18 -0.86
CA ASP A 390 11.98 1.54 0.45
C ASP A 390 12.47 2.54 1.51
N TYR A 391 11.90 2.45 2.71
CA TYR A 391 12.42 3.17 3.85
C TYR A 391 13.56 2.40 4.49
N TYR A 392 14.70 3.07 4.61
CA TYR A 392 15.86 2.61 5.34
C TYR A 392 16.66 3.82 5.82
N ALA A 393 16.93 3.90 7.13
CA ALA A 393 17.62 5.07 7.69
C ALA A 393 19.15 5.07 7.44
N GLY A 394 19.73 3.96 6.96
CA GLY A 394 21.17 3.81 6.79
C GLY A 394 21.91 3.43 8.09
N GLY A 395 23.24 3.54 8.08
CA GLY A 395 24.07 3.28 9.27
C GLY A 395 24.43 1.80 9.47
N THR A 396 24.77 1.44 10.72
CA THR A 396 25.37 0.14 11.08
C THR A 396 24.48 -0.76 11.93
N LEU A 397 23.29 -0.32 12.31
CA LEU A 397 22.35 -1.15 13.07
C LEU A 397 21.77 -2.25 12.20
N GLU A 398 21.56 -3.42 12.79
CA GLU A 398 20.84 -4.52 12.15
C GLU A 398 19.41 -4.12 11.80
N THR A 399 18.85 -4.72 10.75
CA THR A 399 17.53 -4.36 10.25
C THR A 399 16.47 -5.35 10.69
N GLU A 400 15.38 -4.85 11.25
CA GLU A 400 14.09 -5.54 11.25
C GLU A 400 13.32 -5.10 10.00
N SER A 401 13.06 -6.04 9.09
CA SER A 401 12.34 -5.74 7.85
C SER A 401 10.85 -6.04 7.99
N LYS A 402 10.02 -5.11 7.54
CA LYS A 402 8.58 -5.32 7.35
C LYS A 402 8.27 -5.11 5.87
N GLU A 403 7.82 -6.18 5.22
CA GLU A 403 7.52 -6.20 3.80
C GLU A 403 6.01 -6.27 3.61
N SER A 404 5.44 -5.17 3.13
CA SER A 404 4.01 -5.10 2.85
C SER A 404 3.72 -5.77 1.50
N PRO A 405 2.74 -6.70 1.42
CA PRO A 405 2.47 -7.49 0.21
C PRO A 405 1.60 -6.75 -0.82
N ASP A 406 1.63 -5.41 -0.80
CA ASP A 406 0.96 -4.56 -1.77
C ASP A 406 1.94 -4.01 -2.81
N VAL A 407 1.39 -3.36 -3.82
CA VAL A 407 2.16 -2.61 -4.81
C VAL A 407 1.83 -1.13 -4.68
N LEU A 408 2.86 -0.30 -4.51
CA LEU A 408 2.68 1.15 -4.54
C LEU A 408 2.58 1.65 -5.99
N PRO A 409 1.44 2.26 -6.39
CA PRO A 409 1.32 2.91 -7.69
C PRO A 409 2.14 4.21 -7.73
N ALA A 410 2.55 4.61 -8.93
CA ALA A 410 3.25 5.88 -9.14
C ALA A 410 2.29 6.97 -9.61
N MET A 411 2.60 8.23 -9.28
CA MET A 411 1.92 9.38 -9.88
C MET A 411 2.66 9.79 -11.16
N VAL A 412 1.91 10.02 -12.23
CA VAL A 412 2.47 10.20 -13.58
C VAL A 412 1.81 11.39 -14.27
N TYR A 413 2.64 12.19 -14.96
CA TYR A 413 2.14 13.25 -15.82
C TYR A 413 1.78 12.70 -17.20
N THR A 414 0.61 13.04 -17.74
CA THR A 414 0.18 12.59 -19.07
C THR A 414 0.11 13.80 -20.03
N PRO A 415 0.77 13.75 -21.21
CA PRO A 415 0.69 14.80 -22.23
C PRO A 415 -0.53 14.67 -23.15
N THR A 416 -1.16 13.50 -23.18
CA THR A 416 -2.18 13.13 -24.17
C THR A 416 -3.57 13.04 -23.53
N PHE A 417 -4.35 14.10 -23.74
CA PHE A 417 -5.68 14.12 -24.37
C PHE A 417 -6.50 15.32 -23.89
N GLY A 418 -6.77 16.21 -24.84
CA GLY A 418 -7.53 17.44 -24.64
C GLY A 418 -7.71 18.18 -25.96
N SER A 419 -8.27 17.51 -26.98
CA SER A 419 -8.83 18.23 -28.12
C SER A 419 -10.11 18.91 -27.66
N GLY A 420 -10.01 20.15 -27.17
CA GLY A 420 -11.07 21.15 -27.24
C GLY A 420 -12.48 20.74 -26.78
N GLY A 421 -12.59 20.15 -25.59
CA GLY A 421 -13.83 19.79 -24.91
C GLY A 421 -13.48 19.35 -23.49
N ALA A 422 -14.37 19.55 -22.52
CA ALA A 422 -14.18 19.39 -21.08
C ALA A 422 -13.98 17.93 -20.60
N GLY A 423 -13.03 17.21 -21.20
CA GLY A 423 -12.57 15.86 -20.87
C GLY A 423 -11.06 15.79 -20.57
N ALA A 424 -10.51 16.79 -19.90
CA ALA A 424 -9.10 16.77 -19.50
C ALA A 424 -8.89 15.84 -18.29
N ILE A 425 -8.05 14.82 -18.43
CA ILE A 425 -7.43 14.13 -17.29
C ILE A 425 -6.64 15.18 -16.51
N PRO A 426 -6.60 15.14 -15.16
CA PRO A 426 -5.67 15.97 -14.41
C PRO A 426 -4.26 15.80 -14.97
N HIS A 427 -3.49 16.89 -15.04
CA HIS A 427 -2.11 16.83 -15.52
C HIS A 427 -1.26 15.78 -14.81
N LEU A 428 -1.68 15.34 -13.62
CA LEU A 428 -1.11 14.26 -12.83
C LEU A 428 -2.19 13.21 -12.52
N GLY A 429 -1.93 11.94 -12.83
CA GLY A 429 -2.82 10.81 -12.49
C GLY A 429 -2.07 9.64 -11.90
N ILE A 430 -2.80 8.69 -11.31
CA ILE A 430 -2.25 7.48 -10.69
C ILE A 430 -2.08 6.38 -11.74
N TYR A 431 -0.91 5.77 -11.83
CA TYR A 431 -0.59 4.68 -12.75
C TYR A 431 -0.92 3.32 -12.12
N ILE A 432 -1.69 2.50 -12.83
CA ILE A 432 -2.25 1.23 -12.33
C ILE A 432 -1.86 0.00 -13.16
N GLY A 433 -0.83 0.12 -14.01
CA GLY A 433 -0.32 -0.99 -14.81
C GLY A 433 -1.07 -1.25 -16.12
N THR A 434 -0.90 -2.44 -16.67
CA THR A 434 -1.49 -2.90 -17.95
C THR A 434 -2.96 -3.25 -17.77
N GLY A 435 -3.80 -2.99 -18.76
CA GLY A 435 -5.24 -3.31 -18.68
C GLY A 435 -5.50 -4.82 -18.74
N ARG A 436 -6.45 -5.32 -17.93
CA ARG A 436 -6.88 -6.72 -17.91
C ARG A 436 -8.26 -6.89 -18.56
N SER A 437 -8.36 -7.81 -19.51
CA SER A 437 -9.60 -8.15 -20.22
C SER A 437 -10.14 -9.50 -19.74
N LEU A 438 -11.14 -9.49 -18.85
CA LEU A 438 -11.70 -10.71 -18.22
C LEU A 438 -13.04 -11.15 -18.81
N ASN A 439 -13.72 -10.25 -19.53
CA ASN A 439 -15.09 -10.40 -20.00
C ASN A 439 -15.24 -10.26 -21.52
N SER A 440 -14.14 -10.02 -22.24
CA SER A 440 -14.10 -9.76 -23.67
C SER A 440 -12.92 -10.49 -24.33
N SER A 441 -13.00 -10.64 -25.65
CA SER A 441 -11.91 -11.16 -26.49
C SER A 441 -11.93 -10.45 -27.84
N ILE A 442 -10.74 -10.28 -28.45
CA ILE A 442 -10.62 -9.67 -29.77
C ILE A 442 -10.86 -10.74 -30.84
N ILE A 443 -11.83 -10.49 -31.72
CA ILE A 443 -12.07 -11.32 -32.91
C ILE A 443 -11.52 -10.57 -34.13
N MET A 444 -10.44 -11.09 -34.72
CA MET A 444 -9.86 -10.54 -35.94
C MET A 444 -10.49 -11.22 -37.17
N ASP A 445 -11.03 -10.44 -38.12
CA ASP A 445 -11.56 -10.95 -39.39
C ASP A 445 -10.41 -11.45 -40.30
N SER A 446 -9.93 -12.66 -40.02
CA SER A 446 -9.14 -13.46 -40.96
C SER A 446 -9.18 -14.93 -40.55
N VAL A 447 -10.23 -15.67 -40.91
CA VAL A 447 -10.20 -16.89 -41.76
C VAL A 447 -11.65 -17.24 -42.08
N ASN A 448 -11.95 -17.37 -43.37
CA ASN A 448 -13.22 -17.86 -43.89
C ASN A 448 -13.30 -19.40 -43.78
N ASP A 449 -13.13 -19.95 -42.58
CA ASP A 449 -13.35 -21.36 -42.29
C ASP A 449 -14.22 -21.51 -41.04
N SER A 450 -15.45 -21.93 -41.29
CA SER A 450 -16.40 -22.39 -40.29
C SER A 450 -15.89 -23.67 -39.63
N THR A 451 -14.93 -23.56 -38.70
CA THR A 451 -14.64 -24.48 -37.58
C THR A 451 -13.44 -24.10 -36.70
N SER A 452 -12.82 -22.93 -36.89
CA SER A 452 -11.63 -22.58 -36.12
C SER A 452 -11.97 -21.62 -34.98
N GLU A 453 -12.10 -22.13 -33.76
CA GLU A 453 -11.83 -21.32 -32.56
C GLU A 453 -10.37 -20.87 -32.65
N VAL A 454 -10.15 -19.68 -33.22
CA VAL A 454 -8.85 -19.03 -33.11
C VAL A 454 -8.77 -18.58 -31.67
N ALA A 455 -8.14 -19.40 -30.83
CA ALA A 455 -7.65 -18.98 -29.54
C ALA A 455 -6.72 -17.78 -29.81
N GLY A 456 -7.27 -16.57 -29.67
CA GLY A 456 -6.45 -15.39 -29.49
C GLY A 456 -5.48 -15.70 -28.36
N GLU A 457 -4.21 -15.40 -28.58
CA GLU A 457 -3.19 -15.48 -27.54
C GLU A 457 -3.80 -14.90 -26.27
N ALA A 458 -3.85 -15.71 -25.21
CA ALA A 458 -4.41 -15.25 -23.95
C ALA A 458 -3.59 -14.02 -23.56
N GLU A 459 -4.20 -12.83 -23.61
CA GLU A 459 -3.64 -11.65 -22.95
C GLU A 459 -3.26 -12.11 -21.55
N ASP A 460 -2.00 -11.89 -21.17
CA ASP A 460 -1.44 -12.34 -19.90
C ASP A 460 -2.28 -11.70 -18.79
N ASN A 461 -3.27 -12.45 -18.29
CA ASN A 461 -4.20 -11.97 -17.27
C ASN A 461 -3.45 -11.99 -15.95
N GLU A 462 -2.54 -11.03 -15.79
CA GLU A 462 -1.72 -10.88 -14.60
C GLU A 462 -2.59 -10.84 -13.35
N GLU A 463 -2.07 -11.43 -12.29
CA GLU A 463 -2.68 -11.44 -10.96
C GLU A 463 -2.88 -9.99 -10.47
N LEU A 464 -4.10 -9.62 -10.09
CA LEU A 464 -4.37 -8.30 -9.54
C LEU A 464 -3.83 -8.21 -8.11
N LYS A 465 -2.67 -7.59 -7.98
CA LYS A 465 -2.07 -7.34 -6.66
C LYS A 465 -2.84 -6.26 -5.88
N PRO A 466 -2.79 -6.28 -4.54
CA PRO A 466 -3.35 -5.20 -3.72
C PRO A 466 -2.66 -3.86 -4.03
N MET A 467 -3.45 -2.85 -4.41
CA MET A 467 -2.94 -1.51 -4.73
C MET A 467 -3.76 -0.44 -3.99
N PRO A 468 -3.37 -0.06 -2.76
CA PRO A 468 -4.11 0.95 -2.01
C PRO A 468 -3.90 2.36 -2.59
N ALA A 469 -4.96 3.17 -2.58
CA ALA A 469 -4.91 4.59 -2.93
C ALA A 469 -5.88 5.42 -2.10
N PHE A 470 -5.52 6.68 -1.85
CA PHE A 470 -6.42 7.66 -1.28
C PHE A 470 -7.28 8.31 -2.35
N VAL A 471 -8.46 8.75 -1.94
CA VAL A 471 -9.42 9.45 -2.79
C VAL A 471 -9.63 10.85 -2.23
N PHE A 472 -9.59 11.86 -3.09
CA PHE A 472 -10.03 13.20 -2.75
C PHE A 472 -11.00 13.74 -3.79
N HIS A 473 -11.91 14.60 -3.33
CA HIS A 473 -12.88 15.26 -4.18
C HIS A 473 -12.36 16.66 -4.56
N ALA A 474 -12.29 16.95 -5.85
CA ALA A 474 -12.00 18.30 -6.34
C ALA A 474 -12.94 18.66 -7.50
N GLY A 475 -13.61 19.81 -7.37
CA GLY A 475 -14.60 20.25 -8.35
C GLY A 475 -15.82 19.33 -8.39
N LYS A 476 -15.94 18.50 -9.43
CA LYS A 476 -17.05 17.55 -9.65
C LYS A 476 -16.56 16.12 -9.90
N LEU A 477 -15.33 15.85 -9.50
CA LEU A 477 -14.64 14.60 -9.73
C LEU A 477 -13.90 14.17 -8.47
N ASP A 478 -13.81 12.86 -8.34
CA ASP A 478 -12.87 12.24 -7.42
C ASP A 478 -11.55 11.99 -8.16
N TYR A 479 -10.47 11.94 -7.37
CA TYR A 479 -9.10 11.74 -7.84
C TYR A 479 -8.39 10.76 -6.93
N GLY A 480 -7.67 9.81 -7.55
CA GLY A 480 -6.81 8.88 -6.84
C GLY A 480 -5.41 9.45 -6.62
N THR A 481 -4.84 9.24 -5.44
CA THR A 481 -3.46 9.64 -5.13
C THR A 481 -2.85 8.75 -4.05
N ILE A 482 -1.52 8.66 -4.01
CA ILE A 482 -0.76 8.13 -2.85
C ILE A 482 -0.15 9.25 -2.00
N LEU A 483 -0.31 10.50 -2.42
CA LEU A 483 0.34 11.68 -1.85
C LEU A 483 -0.68 12.52 -1.05
N ASN A 484 -0.22 13.68 -0.58
CA ASN A 484 -0.97 14.57 0.30
C ASN A 484 -1.13 16.00 -0.24
N HIS A 485 -0.90 16.19 -1.55
CA HIS A 485 -1.14 17.46 -2.23
C HIS A 485 -1.95 17.22 -3.50
N ASP A 486 -2.74 18.23 -3.89
CA ASP A 486 -3.39 18.26 -5.20
C ASP A 486 -2.43 18.73 -6.30
N ALA A 487 -2.92 18.83 -7.53
CA ALA A 487 -2.14 19.25 -8.69
C ALA A 487 -1.70 20.73 -8.62
N GLU A 488 -2.40 21.54 -7.84
CA GLU A 488 -2.10 22.95 -7.56
C GLU A 488 -1.07 23.12 -6.43
N GLY A 489 -0.73 22.04 -5.72
CA GLY A 489 0.20 22.04 -4.60
C GLY A 489 -0.44 22.42 -3.26
N ASN A 490 -1.77 22.44 -3.15
CA ASN A 490 -2.45 22.62 -1.87
C ASN A 490 -2.37 21.33 -1.06
N LYS A 491 -2.17 21.48 0.25
CA LYS A 491 -2.17 20.37 1.21
C LYS A 491 -3.58 19.79 1.34
N LEU A 492 -3.72 18.49 1.11
CA LEU A 492 -4.99 17.77 1.28
C LEU A 492 -5.15 17.23 2.70
N TRP A 493 -4.09 16.66 3.28
CA TRP A 493 -4.08 16.03 4.61
C TRP A 493 -2.65 15.76 5.09
N ASN A 494 -2.49 15.16 6.27
CA ASN A 494 -1.19 14.91 6.92
C ASN A 494 -0.72 13.45 6.82
N TYR A 495 -0.99 12.80 5.68
CA TYR A 495 -0.74 11.37 5.44
C TYR A 495 -0.37 11.08 3.98
N THR A 496 0.61 10.23 3.72
CA THR A 496 0.85 9.63 2.39
C THR A 496 0.92 8.11 2.52
N LEU A 497 0.72 7.39 1.41
CA LEU A 497 0.98 5.94 1.35
C LEU A 497 2.45 5.62 1.06
N ALA A 498 3.27 6.63 0.76
CA ALA A 498 4.71 6.48 0.67
C ALA A 498 5.34 6.36 2.06
N TYR A 499 6.46 5.64 2.17
CA TYR A 499 7.14 5.48 3.46
C TYR A 499 7.84 6.77 3.91
N HIS A 500 8.39 7.53 2.96
CA HIS A 500 9.19 8.73 3.21
C HIS A 500 8.37 10.01 3.32
N GLY A 501 9.00 11.04 3.89
CA GLY A 501 8.46 12.39 4.01
C GLY A 501 7.80 12.67 5.37
N PRO A 502 7.57 13.95 5.72
CA PRO A 502 7.05 14.36 7.04
C PRO A 502 5.68 13.79 7.40
N ASP A 503 4.93 13.37 6.39
CA ASP A 503 3.60 12.78 6.48
C ASP A 503 3.58 11.32 5.99
N GLY A 504 4.76 10.74 5.74
CA GLY A 504 4.91 9.37 5.26
C GLY A 504 4.62 8.34 6.34
N LEU A 505 4.43 7.09 5.90
CA LEU A 505 4.07 6.00 6.79
C LEU A 505 5.10 5.78 7.91
N PHE A 506 6.39 6.00 7.63
CA PHE A 506 7.42 5.89 8.67
C PHE A 506 7.15 6.86 9.82
N GLU A 507 6.98 8.15 9.51
CA GLU A 507 6.72 9.21 10.49
C GLU A 507 5.40 9.01 11.24
N ARG A 508 4.38 8.56 10.52
CA ARG A 508 3.00 8.53 11.03
C ARG A 508 2.64 7.26 11.81
N PHE A 509 3.28 6.13 11.52
CA PHE A 509 2.89 4.84 12.10
C PHE A 509 4.04 4.04 12.69
N TRP A 510 5.29 4.29 12.27
CA TRP A 510 6.42 3.41 12.60
C TRP A 510 7.52 4.07 13.44
N ARG A 511 7.54 5.39 13.58
CA ARG A 511 8.60 6.12 14.29
C ARG A 511 8.81 5.63 15.72
N ASN A 512 7.74 5.41 16.48
CA ASN A 512 7.88 4.96 17.86
C ASN A 512 8.32 3.50 17.93
N TYR A 513 7.84 2.65 17.02
CA TYR A 513 8.31 1.27 16.89
C TYR A 513 9.81 1.20 16.57
N ASP A 514 10.29 1.97 15.59
CA ASP A 514 11.73 2.09 15.26
C ASP A 514 12.52 2.66 16.46
N SER A 515 11.96 3.62 17.18
CA SER A 515 12.59 4.19 18.37
C SER A 515 12.75 3.15 19.50
N LEU A 516 11.77 2.25 19.66
CA LEU A 516 11.84 1.12 20.58
C LEU A 516 12.87 0.07 20.11
N LEU A 517 12.91 -0.27 18.82
CA LEU A 517 13.91 -1.19 18.26
C LEU A 517 15.35 -0.73 18.48
N ARG A 518 15.59 0.58 18.39
CA ARG A 518 16.91 1.19 18.54
C ARG A 518 17.38 1.25 20.00
N ASN A 519 16.45 1.29 20.95
CA ASN A 519 16.76 1.75 22.31
C ASN A 519 16.03 1.00 23.43
N SER A 520 15.23 -0.03 23.16
CA SER A 520 14.36 -0.67 24.15
C SER A 520 14.07 -2.13 23.76
N LEU A 521 12.86 -2.63 24.04
CA LEU A 521 12.42 -4.00 23.72
C LEU A 521 13.37 -5.06 24.29
N LEU A 522 13.95 -4.79 25.46
CA LEU A 522 14.67 -5.81 26.20
C LEU A 522 13.67 -6.86 26.67
N GLU A 523 13.99 -8.13 26.46
CA GLU A 523 13.13 -9.21 26.90
C GLU A 523 13.28 -9.42 28.41
N ILE A 524 12.15 -9.37 29.11
CA ILE A 524 12.03 -9.66 30.53
C ILE A 524 11.38 -11.02 30.67
N LYS A 525 12.09 -11.98 31.24
CA LYS A 525 11.55 -13.31 31.57
C LYS A 525 11.13 -13.35 33.01
N ALA A 526 9.85 -13.61 33.27
CA ALA A 526 9.30 -13.69 34.62
C ALA A 526 8.46 -14.95 34.77
N SER A 527 8.63 -15.67 35.88
CA SER A 527 7.77 -16.78 36.23
C SER A 527 6.48 -16.23 36.86
N MET A 528 5.32 -16.52 36.29
CA MET A 528 4.05 -15.85 36.61
C MET A 528 3.06 -16.79 37.30
N LEU A 529 2.53 -16.37 38.44
CA LEU A 529 1.42 -16.97 39.17
C LEU A 529 0.12 -16.23 38.86
N LEU A 530 -0.49 -16.56 37.71
CA LEU A 530 -1.73 -15.92 37.27
C LEU A 530 -2.95 -16.57 37.94
N SER A 531 -3.88 -15.74 38.42
CA SER A 531 -5.21 -16.19 38.83
C SER A 531 -6.06 -16.61 37.63
N ASP A 532 -7.10 -17.43 37.84
CA ASP A 532 -7.97 -17.86 36.73
C ASP A 532 -8.69 -16.68 36.06
N ILE A 533 -8.98 -15.61 36.81
CA ILE A 533 -9.52 -14.37 36.24
C ILE A 533 -8.50 -13.73 35.30
N GLN A 534 -7.25 -13.57 35.73
CA GLN A 534 -6.19 -12.98 34.91
C GLN A 534 -5.91 -13.82 33.65
N LYS A 535 -5.95 -15.15 33.74
CA LYS A 535 -5.79 -16.03 32.56
C LYS A 535 -6.84 -15.73 31.48
N VAL A 536 -8.06 -15.33 31.87
CA VAL A 536 -9.12 -14.95 30.93
C VAL A 536 -9.00 -13.49 30.49
N SER A 537 -8.75 -12.56 31.42
CA SER A 537 -8.90 -11.12 31.18
C SER A 537 -7.63 -10.40 30.72
N LEU A 538 -6.44 -10.99 30.92
CA LEU A 538 -5.18 -10.34 30.58
C LEU A 538 -5.02 -10.26 29.06
N SER A 539 -4.87 -9.04 28.53
CA SER A 539 -4.64 -8.84 27.10
C SER A 539 -3.22 -9.28 26.70
N GLU A 540 -3.10 -9.83 25.50
CA GLU A 540 -1.83 -10.18 24.86
C GLU A 540 -1.02 -8.98 24.38
N TYR A 541 -1.63 -7.80 24.22
CA TYR A 541 -0.97 -6.66 23.60
C TYR A 541 -0.96 -5.39 24.46
N ARG A 542 -1.91 -5.23 25.39
CA ARG A 542 -1.97 -4.03 26.25
C ARG A 542 -0.84 -4.01 27.26
N LYS A 543 -0.31 -2.81 27.52
CA LYS A 543 0.74 -2.62 28.53
C LYS A 543 0.30 -3.13 29.90
N VAL A 544 1.28 -3.58 30.68
CA VAL A 544 1.15 -3.99 32.09
C VAL A 544 2.26 -3.32 32.91
N THR A 545 2.15 -3.35 34.23
CA THR A 545 3.27 -2.97 35.10
C THR A 545 3.83 -4.15 35.88
N ILE A 546 5.15 -4.18 36.04
CA ILE A 546 5.86 -5.04 36.99
C ILE A 546 6.88 -4.15 37.70
N GLU A 547 6.83 -4.11 39.04
CA GLU A 547 7.65 -3.23 39.88
C GLU A 547 7.59 -1.74 39.43
N GLY A 548 6.39 -1.30 39.02
CA GLY A 548 6.13 0.06 38.53
C GLY A 548 6.75 0.39 37.15
N GLN A 549 7.37 -0.58 36.47
CA GLN A 549 7.85 -0.42 35.09
C GLN A 549 6.77 -0.84 34.10
N GLU A 550 6.51 0.00 33.09
CA GLU A 550 5.61 -0.34 32.00
C GLU A 550 6.27 -1.33 31.04
N LEU A 551 5.57 -2.42 30.74
CA LEU A 551 6.03 -3.48 29.85
C LEU A 551 4.93 -3.85 28.86
N LEU A 552 5.32 -4.28 27.67
CA LEU A 552 4.42 -4.94 26.72
C LEU A 552 4.53 -6.45 26.92
N PRO A 553 3.43 -7.21 27.06
CA PRO A 553 3.51 -8.65 26.97
C PRO A 553 4.08 -9.07 25.62
N SER A 554 4.93 -10.09 25.59
CA SER A 554 5.34 -10.76 24.34
C SER A 554 4.74 -12.16 24.29
N THR A 555 4.91 -12.94 25.35
CA THR A 555 4.29 -14.25 25.51
C THR A 555 3.83 -14.43 26.95
N ILE A 556 2.55 -14.75 27.15
CA ILE A 556 1.98 -15.08 28.46
C ILE A 556 1.71 -16.59 28.47
N GLN A 557 2.43 -17.32 29.31
CA GLN A 557 2.20 -18.76 29.51
C GLN A 557 1.33 -19.01 30.73
N TYR A 558 0.36 -19.91 30.58
CA TYR A 558 -0.52 -20.29 31.67
C TYR A 558 -1.17 -21.66 31.44
N SER A 559 -1.63 -22.30 32.52
CA SER A 559 -2.37 -23.56 32.46
C SER A 559 -3.76 -23.40 33.10
N PRO A 560 -4.86 -23.70 32.38
CA PRO A 560 -6.21 -23.66 32.96
C PRO A 560 -6.31 -24.59 34.17
N GLY A 561 -6.76 -24.06 35.32
CA GLY A 561 -6.93 -24.84 36.55
C GLY A 561 -5.68 -25.22 37.32
N SER A 562 -4.49 -24.87 36.83
CA SER A 562 -3.25 -24.95 37.60
C SER A 562 -2.81 -23.56 38.05
N ARG A 563 -2.30 -23.42 39.27
CA ARG A 563 -1.64 -22.20 39.75
C ARG A 563 -0.13 -22.37 39.81
N GLU A 564 0.43 -23.26 39.00
CA GLU A 564 1.87 -23.38 38.90
C GLU A 564 2.47 -22.17 38.19
N PRO A 565 3.65 -21.71 38.64
CA PRO A 565 4.31 -20.57 38.05
C PRO A 565 4.89 -20.95 36.68
N LEU A 566 4.49 -20.23 35.63
CA LEU A 566 4.95 -20.48 34.25
C LEU A 566 5.70 -19.28 33.70
N GLU A 567 6.75 -19.53 32.91
CA GLU A 567 7.59 -18.47 32.35
C GLU A 567 6.83 -17.69 31.27
N SER A 568 6.65 -16.39 31.51
CA SER A 568 6.13 -15.43 30.54
C SER A 568 7.23 -14.43 30.18
N THR A 569 7.13 -13.86 28.98
CA THR A 569 8.06 -12.87 28.45
C THR A 569 7.35 -11.54 28.21
N PHE A 570 8.05 -10.47 28.55
CA PHE A 570 7.61 -9.09 28.38
C PHE A 570 8.71 -8.26 27.73
N LEU A 571 8.36 -7.13 27.14
CA LEU A 571 9.28 -6.22 26.46
C LEU A 571 9.26 -4.86 27.14
N THR A 572 10.43 -4.30 27.36
CA THR A 572 10.57 -2.95 27.92
C THR A 572 10.12 -1.90 26.91
N THR A 573 9.53 -0.81 27.42
CA THR A 573 9.08 0.33 26.61
C THR A 573 9.88 1.61 26.86
N ARG A 574 10.66 1.65 27.95
CA ARG A 574 11.52 2.79 28.28
C ARG A 574 12.75 2.80 27.38
N LEU A 575 13.08 3.96 26.81
CA LEU A 575 14.29 4.14 26.03
C LEU A 575 15.53 4.17 26.94
N TYR A 576 16.54 3.37 26.61
CA TYR A 576 17.83 3.33 27.29
C TYR A 576 18.81 4.35 26.67
N GLU A 577 19.65 4.95 27.52
CA GLU A 577 20.68 5.90 27.09
C GLU A 577 21.99 5.19 26.69
N PRO A 578 22.75 5.71 25.70
CA PRO A 578 22.44 6.89 24.89
C PRO A 578 21.37 6.59 23.82
N VAL A 579 20.38 7.47 23.72
CA VAL A 579 19.27 7.30 22.77
C VAL A 579 19.74 7.56 21.33
N SER A 580 19.51 6.58 20.46
CA SER A 580 19.69 6.62 19.02
C SER A 580 18.36 6.88 18.32
N THR A 581 18.32 7.87 17.42
CA THR A 581 17.10 8.24 16.68
C THR A 581 17.38 8.31 15.19
N ALA A 582 16.44 7.82 14.37
CA ALA A 582 16.46 8.10 12.95
C ALA A 582 16.27 9.61 12.69
N MET A 583 16.98 10.14 11.68
CA MET A 583 16.79 11.50 11.16
C MET A 583 15.30 11.75 10.89
N THR A 584 14.81 12.93 11.23
CA THR A 584 13.42 13.28 10.92
C THR A 584 13.26 13.50 9.43
N GLU A 585 12.15 13.06 8.86
CA GLU A 585 11.84 13.28 7.45
C GLU A 585 11.54 14.76 7.18
N THR A 586 11.12 15.52 8.19
CA THR A 586 11.06 16.99 8.12
C THR A 586 12.45 17.58 7.84
N GLU A 587 13.46 17.16 8.59
CA GLU A 587 14.84 17.61 8.38
C GLU A 587 15.39 17.09 7.06
N ARG A 588 15.21 15.80 6.76
CA ARG A 588 15.68 15.17 5.52
C ARG A 588 15.14 15.89 4.29
N PHE A 589 13.86 16.23 4.26
CA PHE A 589 13.23 16.86 3.10
C PHE A 589 13.41 18.38 3.05
N ALA A 590 13.71 19.05 4.16
CA ALA A 590 13.89 20.51 4.19
C ALA A 590 14.96 21.02 3.22
N SER A 591 16.03 20.25 2.99
CA SER A 591 17.08 20.56 2.02
C SER A 591 16.67 20.35 0.56
N HIS A 592 15.64 19.56 0.30
CA HIS A 592 15.24 19.14 -1.06
C HIS A 592 13.97 19.82 -1.56
N VAL A 593 13.27 20.56 -0.70
CA VAL A 593 12.16 21.45 -1.09
C VAL A 593 12.70 22.87 -1.25
N SER A 594 13.26 23.18 -2.42
CA SER A 594 13.82 24.52 -2.66
C SER A 594 12.72 25.56 -2.87
N LYS A 595 12.84 26.73 -2.23
CA LYS A 595 11.98 27.90 -2.46
C LYS A 595 12.31 28.63 -3.77
N TYR A 596 13.52 28.46 -4.28
CA TYR A 596 14.06 29.19 -5.43
C TYR A 596 14.25 28.28 -6.64
N LYS A 597 14.25 28.86 -7.83
CA LYS A 597 14.58 28.19 -9.08
C LYS A 597 15.43 29.09 -9.96
N TRP A 598 16.24 28.50 -10.84
CA TRP A 598 16.94 29.24 -11.87
C TRP A 598 15.97 29.56 -13.02
N LYS A 599 15.97 30.80 -13.47
CA LYS A 599 15.29 31.27 -14.69
C LYS A 599 16.35 31.48 -15.77
N VAL A 600 16.16 30.81 -16.91
CA VAL A 600 17.02 31.00 -18.07
C VAL A 600 16.73 32.33 -18.76
N ASN A 601 17.78 33.09 -19.05
CA ASN A 601 17.72 34.31 -19.82
C ASN A 601 18.82 34.28 -20.89
N TYR A 602 18.64 35.05 -21.96
CA TYR A 602 19.64 35.10 -23.02
C TYR A 602 19.67 36.44 -23.75
N SER A 603 20.79 36.69 -24.42
CA SER A 603 21.00 37.82 -25.34
C SER A 603 21.65 37.33 -26.62
N ARG A 604 21.39 38.03 -27.74
CA ARG A 604 21.91 37.70 -29.07
C ARG A 604 22.89 38.77 -29.54
N SER A 605 23.93 38.38 -30.27
CA SER A 605 24.92 39.32 -30.80
C SER A 605 24.36 40.32 -31.84
N ASN A 606 23.34 39.93 -32.61
CA ASN A 606 22.85 40.70 -33.79
C ASN A 606 21.43 41.27 -33.57
N ALA A 607 21.18 41.88 -32.40
CA ALA A 607 19.84 42.27 -31.94
C ALA A 607 19.13 43.40 -32.75
N SER A 608 19.75 43.95 -33.80
CA SER A 608 19.24 45.13 -34.52
C SER A 608 18.33 44.84 -35.73
N ASP A 609 18.22 43.61 -36.23
CA ASP A 609 17.34 43.28 -37.36
C ASP A 609 16.02 42.64 -36.90
N SER A 610 14.93 43.40 -36.98
CA SER A 610 13.54 42.96 -36.69
C SER A 610 13.04 41.75 -37.52
N VAL A 611 13.85 41.28 -38.48
CA VAL A 611 13.53 40.25 -39.48
C VAL A 611 14.04 38.85 -39.08
N LYS A 612 15.01 38.73 -38.17
CA LYS A 612 15.66 37.45 -37.80
C LYS A 612 15.06 36.86 -36.53
N ARG A 613 14.26 35.78 -36.66
CA ARG A 613 13.49 35.20 -35.54
C ARG A 613 13.86 33.77 -35.15
N ARG A 614 14.59 33.04 -35.99
CA ARG A 614 15.00 31.65 -35.72
C ARG A 614 16.52 31.56 -35.62
N TRP A 615 17.00 30.70 -34.73
CA TRP A 615 18.39 30.34 -34.61
C TRP A 615 18.54 28.83 -34.53
N VAL A 616 19.70 28.33 -34.93
CA VAL A 616 20.12 26.94 -34.74
C VAL A 616 21.50 26.97 -34.11
N PHE A 617 21.74 26.14 -33.09
CA PHE A 617 23.06 26.00 -32.50
C PHE A 617 24.01 25.33 -33.50
N LYS A 618 25.24 25.85 -33.65
CA LYS A 618 26.23 25.23 -34.54
C LYS A 618 26.69 23.86 -34.02
N GLU A 619 26.73 23.73 -32.70
CA GLU A 619 27.00 22.49 -31.98
C GLU A 619 25.91 22.33 -30.93
N GLU A 620 25.41 21.11 -30.78
CA GLU A 620 24.35 20.83 -29.81
C GLU A 620 24.87 21.12 -28.38
N PRO A 621 24.21 22.01 -27.61
CA PRO A 621 24.65 22.31 -26.26
C PRO A 621 24.62 21.07 -25.37
N VAL A 622 25.60 20.93 -24.48
CA VAL A 622 25.58 19.91 -23.43
C VAL A 622 24.58 20.31 -22.35
N THR A 623 23.81 19.34 -21.86
CA THR A 623 22.92 19.57 -20.71
C THR A 623 23.76 19.67 -19.43
N ILE A 624 23.65 20.79 -18.73
CA ILE A 624 24.32 21.01 -17.45
C ILE A 624 23.29 21.10 -16.34
N TYR A 625 23.50 20.36 -15.25
CA TYR A 625 22.65 20.38 -14.06
C TYR A 625 23.29 21.23 -12.97
N TYR A 626 22.53 22.17 -12.42
CA TYR A 626 22.98 23.03 -11.33
C TYR A 626 22.13 22.79 -10.09
N ALA A 627 22.76 22.85 -8.91
CA ALA A 627 22.04 22.90 -7.65
C ALA A 627 21.05 24.08 -7.63
N PRO A 628 19.91 23.98 -6.91
CA PRO A 628 18.97 25.10 -6.78
C PRO A 628 19.66 26.37 -6.23
N PRO A 629 19.19 27.58 -6.60
CA PRO A 629 19.78 28.80 -6.07
C PRO A 629 19.64 28.88 -4.55
N SER A 630 20.71 29.31 -3.88
CA SER A 630 20.67 29.63 -2.45
C SER A 630 19.86 30.91 -2.18
N ALA A 631 19.37 31.07 -0.95
CA ALA A 631 18.71 32.31 -0.53
C ALA A 631 19.60 33.55 -0.73
N TYR A 632 20.91 33.40 -0.51
CA TYR A 632 21.88 34.46 -0.74
C TYR A 632 21.94 34.88 -2.22
N GLN A 633 22.03 33.91 -3.15
CA GLN A 633 22.04 34.20 -4.59
C GLN A 633 20.73 34.88 -5.03
N TYR A 634 19.59 34.43 -4.51
CA TYR A 634 18.31 35.08 -4.79
C TYR A 634 18.28 36.55 -4.34
N VAL A 635 18.74 36.85 -3.13
CA VAL A 635 18.75 38.22 -2.59
C VAL A 635 19.73 39.13 -3.35
N GLN A 636 20.90 38.62 -3.73
CA GLN A 636 21.88 39.37 -4.52
C GLN A 636 21.37 39.65 -5.94
N GLY A 637 20.60 38.71 -6.51
CA GLY A 637 20.20 38.76 -7.90
C GLY A 637 21.39 38.71 -8.86
N GLY A 638 21.14 39.01 -10.13
CA GLY A 638 22.19 39.07 -11.16
C GLY A 638 22.33 37.79 -11.99
N LYS A 639 23.39 37.77 -12.81
CA LYS A 639 23.64 36.74 -13.83
C LYS A 639 24.59 35.67 -13.31
N TYR A 640 24.13 34.42 -13.27
CA TYR A 640 24.90 33.25 -12.88
C TYR A 640 25.08 32.29 -14.07
N HIS A 641 26.07 31.40 -13.99
CA HIS A 641 26.28 30.30 -14.94
C HIS A 641 26.25 30.75 -16.42
N GLN A 642 26.88 31.89 -16.72
CA GLN A 642 26.85 32.48 -18.06
C GLN A 642 27.67 31.62 -19.05
N ALA A 643 27.07 31.31 -20.20
CA ALA A 643 27.71 30.59 -21.30
C ALA A 643 27.36 31.24 -22.64
N THR A 644 28.27 31.17 -23.61
CA THR A 644 28.06 31.72 -24.96
C THR A 644 28.14 30.61 -25.98
N TYR A 645 27.10 30.47 -26.79
CA TYR A 645 27.00 29.43 -27.81
C TYR A 645 27.08 30.05 -29.22
N PRO A 646 27.86 29.45 -30.13
CA PRO A 646 27.82 29.83 -31.54
C PRO A 646 26.50 29.35 -32.17
N VAL A 647 25.82 30.25 -32.88
CA VAL A 647 24.54 29.98 -33.54
C VAL A 647 24.54 30.51 -34.96
N GLN A 648 23.62 30.01 -35.78
CA GLN A 648 23.25 30.60 -37.07
C GLN A 648 21.85 31.20 -36.97
N PHE A 649 21.72 32.47 -37.35
CA PHE A 649 20.45 33.19 -37.40
C PHE A 649 19.85 33.16 -38.80
N TYR A 650 18.52 33.06 -38.86
CA TYR A 650 17.77 32.99 -40.11
C TYR A 650 16.71 34.09 -40.19
N SER A 651 16.62 34.74 -41.36
CA SER A 651 15.59 35.74 -41.70
C SER A 651 14.24 35.07 -42.02
N ARG A 652 13.12 35.79 -41.80
CA ARG A 652 11.78 35.31 -42.16
C ARG A 652 11.53 35.49 -43.67
N GLY A 653 11.78 34.44 -44.46
CA GLY A 653 11.40 34.37 -45.88
C GLY A 653 9.98 33.82 -46.09
N SER A 654 9.20 34.41 -47.00
CA SER A 654 7.89 33.93 -47.44
C SER A 654 7.97 32.56 -48.10
N ALA A 655 7.07 31.63 -47.73
CA ALA A 655 6.68 30.35 -48.36
C ALA A 655 7.76 29.35 -48.87
N SER A 656 9.03 29.73 -49.05
CA SER A 656 10.08 28.89 -49.65
C SER A 656 11.32 28.71 -48.75
N GLY A 657 11.21 28.98 -47.45
CA GLY A 657 12.26 28.68 -46.47
C GLY A 657 13.27 29.82 -46.23
N PRO A 658 14.16 29.66 -45.22
CA PRO A 658 15.12 30.70 -44.83
C PRO A 658 16.28 30.79 -45.82
N THR A 659 16.58 31.98 -46.35
CA THR A 659 17.52 32.12 -47.49
C THR A 659 18.90 32.68 -47.17
N ASP A 660 19.17 33.20 -45.97
CA ASP A 660 20.50 33.74 -45.60
C ASP A 660 20.86 33.43 -44.14
N PRO A 661 21.68 32.39 -43.84
CA PRO A 661 22.20 32.14 -42.50
C PRO A 661 23.30 33.15 -42.16
N GLU A 662 23.18 33.81 -41.00
CA GLU A 662 24.22 34.69 -40.47
C GLU A 662 24.79 34.10 -39.18
N ASP A 663 26.13 34.08 -39.10
CA ASP A 663 26.81 33.68 -37.89
C ASP A 663 26.61 34.70 -36.76
N GLY A 664 26.35 34.19 -35.57
CA GLY A 664 26.36 35.01 -34.37
C GLY A 664 26.49 34.18 -33.12
N THR A 665 26.25 34.82 -31.98
CA THR A 665 26.33 34.17 -30.67
C THR A 665 25.07 34.40 -29.86
N LEU A 666 24.78 33.40 -29.03
CA LEU A 666 23.72 33.46 -28.04
C LEU A 666 24.37 33.30 -26.66
N THR A 667 24.38 34.37 -25.89
CA THR A 667 24.87 34.36 -24.50
C THR A 667 23.70 34.07 -23.58
N VAL A 668 23.75 32.93 -22.89
CA VAL A 668 22.75 32.46 -21.92
C VAL A 668 23.28 32.71 -20.52
N TRP A 669 22.41 33.07 -19.58
CA TRP A 669 22.70 33.08 -18.16
C TRP A 669 21.47 32.65 -17.36
N LEU A 670 21.69 32.31 -16.10
CA LEU A 670 20.65 31.94 -15.16
C LEU A 670 20.48 33.06 -14.12
N GLU A 671 19.23 33.41 -13.82
CA GLU A 671 18.89 34.36 -12.76
C GLU A 671 18.09 33.62 -11.68
N PRO A 672 18.35 33.87 -10.39
CA PRO A 672 17.60 33.22 -9.33
C PRO A 672 16.23 33.90 -9.18
N VAL A 673 15.16 33.09 -9.17
CA VAL A 673 13.78 33.56 -8.98
C VAL A 673 13.05 32.72 -7.93
N THR A 674 11.95 33.23 -7.39
CA THR A 674 11.01 32.43 -6.57
C THR A 674 10.23 31.47 -7.45
N ARG A 675 9.80 30.35 -6.85
CA ARG A 675 9.04 29.32 -7.55
C ARG A 675 7.63 29.72 -7.91
#